data_AF-A0A971CRU9-F1
#
_entry.id   AF-A0A971CRU9-F1
#
_cell.length_a   1.000
_cell.length_b   1.000
_cell.length_c   1.000
_cell.angle_alpha   90.00
_cell.angle_beta   90.00
_cell.angle_gamma   90.00
#
_symmetry.space_group_name_H-M   'P 1'
#
loop_
_entity.id
_entity.type
_entity.pdbx_description
1 polymer ?
#
loop_
_entity_poly.entity_id
_entity_poly.type
_entity_poly.pdbx_seq_one_letter_code
_entity_poly.pdbx_strand_id
1 'polypeptide(L)'
;MRSLHRISGLPSHRHMAWFTVPACIFLVCLSAPLQAETIVTWDFTQGDHGWTGNNFVRDLAAGPEGLAFVSTGIDPWIEGPPVDLSQDGMTRIAVRMKSDADAGAELFYGRHFEAGRSVRFMVTNDGQWHDYALTIRQPLGLGTRFRLDPATGPGSIVVRSIRVESLPGVARPPLNRPRRLDVAQAGLVSIRSGEVLLTHSPDQWGDFLIESSCVQMAAGHASDVIGVVLDGQARWLDLSSARAACDEAAGALVCVATLTDPDGGQWRLTRRFSPGRTPETLVVDSEFATDRDREVVYLPWLTLFPGLETFGPRKTQGLLAGLEYLADEPSSSQADITTPEHVRRVPDPVKITFPLMAIAHRDRYIGLIWEPSDLVAPVFDSPDTIYGGGAHVMALTAPAVGDLRFENDLAAHTPFRLLAGRPVRSRVVIVAGQGKTIVPAVEKYVQVRGLLPIPMFEGGFDAAVTLLTRGWLDSAINEGGLIRHAVWGTSFGAQPAWDAPVYVDWLARHSADGGLVRRLTEGRDLAVSKWPAGRPYWGTVSHVRTPAPALVLGDVETYVRSRHAEAFGLLKNFDADGIKHYQPGKVDYSRGHFTYHANGLAAADVTRVLEAATLSADPQLIAQGLALLDKQTSLYVGTVPRGAQTWEVPLHTPDILASAHMVKAYTLGHVLSGRPDYLEQARYWAWTGVPFVYLANPTAGEVGPYATIAVLGATNWQAPTWFGLPVQWCGLVYGSALHQLGQYDSSGPWRMLAKAITATGLQMIWPQSDRERQGLLPDFFHLRAQISDGPAINPGTVQAHLPELFARGRLYDVRRVDRRDWFIHAPCAIDGPEDRDDGVRFAVDGWGDAGFTLLISGVSSEPSVTVRDSDGNAVEAQTRYNAELRLLTITTTGPSDIRLGN
;
A
#
# COMPACT_ATOMS: atom_id res chain seq x y z
N MET A 1 75.49 -4.00 0.81
CA MET A 1 76.65 -3.29 1.39
C MET A 1 76.38 -3.05 2.87
N ARG A 2 77.22 -3.67 3.74
CA ARG A 2 77.60 -3.32 5.14
C ARG A 2 76.46 -2.95 6.13
N SER A 3 76.34 -3.47 7.36
CA SER A 3 77.23 -4.28 8.21
C SER A 3 76.50 -4.60 9.53
N LEU A 4 76.51 -5.88 9.93
CA LEU A 4 76.76 -6.48 11.27
C LEU A 4 76.39 -5.71 12.56
N HIS A 5 75.72 -6.39 13.51
CA HIS A 5 76.37 -6.94 14.72
C HIS A 5 75.50 -8.00 15.46
N ARG A 6 76.15 -9.09 15.87
CA ARG A 6 75.62 -10.25 16.59
C ARG A 6 76.71 -10.71 17.56
N ILE A 7 76.49 -10.69 18.88
CA ILE A 7 77.26 -11.40 19.94
C ILE A 7 76.30 -11.52 21.15
N SER A 8 75.62 -12.64 21.43
CA SER A 8 75.99 -13.86 22.19
C SER A 8 76.47 -13.65 23.64
N GLY A 9 75.68 -14.15 24.61
CA GLY A 9 76.09 -14.36 25.99
C GLY A 9 75.01 -15.08 26.82
N LEU A 10 75.20 -16.37 27.09
CA LEU A 10 74.57 -17.15 28.18
C LEU A 10 75.63 -17.31 29.29
N PRO A 11 75.26 -17.34 30.59
CA PRO A 11 74.98 -18.65 31.20
C PRO A 11 74.03 -18.70 32.43
N SER A 12 73.55 -19.93 32.68
CA SER A 12 73.28 -20.60 33.97
C SER A 12 72.03 -20.30 34.81
N HIS A 13 71.26 -21.39 34.96
CA HIS A 13 70.31 -21.81 36.00
C HIS A 13 70.16 -20.99 37.29
N ARG A 14 68.89 -20.70 37.63
CA ARG A 14 68.31 -21.04 38.94
C ARG A 14 66.78 -21.18 38.82
N HIS A 15 66.28 -22.38 39.15
CA HIS A 15 64.86 -22.65 39.33
C HIS A 15 64.33 -21.85 40.52
N MET A 16 63.25 -21.09 40.32
CA MET A 16 62.39 -20.66 41.41
C MET A 16 60.94 -20.81 40.95
N ALA A 17 60.30 -21.85 41.47
CA ALA A 17 58.90 -22.14 41.25
C ALA A 17 58.04 -21.02 41.87
N TRP A 18 57.25 -20.36 41.04
CA TRP A 18 56.10 -19.56 41.50
C TRP A 18 54.86 -20.32 41.06
N PHE A 19 54.11 -20.83 42.03
CA PHE A 19 52.76 -21.33 41.84
C PHE A 19 51.86 -20.13 41.48
N THR A 20 51.53 -19.96 40.20
CA THR A 20 50.40 -19.14 39.77
C THR A 20 49.15 -20.01 39.74
N VAL A 21 48.31 -19.84 40.76
CA VAL A 21 46.92 -20.30 40.75
C VAL A 21 46.19 -19.51 39.65
N PRO A 22 45.57 -20.14 38.64
CA PRO A 22 44.66 -19.43 37.77
C PRO A 22 43.40 -19.15 38.58
N ALA A 23 43.22 -17.90 39.00
CA ALA A 23 41.94 -17.44 39.48
C ALA A 23 40.99 -17.41 38.27
N CYS A 24 40.26 -18.50 38.05
CA CYS A 24 39.06 -18.50 37.23
C CYS A 24 38.07 -17.53 37.89
N ILE A 25 38.09 -16.27 37.45
CA ILE A 25 36.99 -15.35 37.68
C ILE A 25 35.83 -15.90 36.85
N PHE A 26 34.98 -16.70 37.49
CA PHE A 26 33.61 -16.88 37.04
C PHE A 26 32.96 -15.49 37.11
N LEU A 27 32.94 -14.78 35.99
CA LEU A 27 32.04 -13.66 35.80
C LEU A 27 30.64 -14.28 35.74
N VAL A 28 30.00 -14.43 36.90
CA VAL A 28 28.57 -14.72 36.95
C VAL A 28 27.89 -13.45 36.47
N CYS A 29 27.63 -13.38 35.15
CA CYS A 29 26.66 -12.45 34.60
C CYS A 29 25.29 -12.84 35.18
N LEU A 30 24.96 -12.30 36.36
CA LEU A 30 23.60 -12.29 36.89
C LEU A 30 22.74 -11.57 35.86
N SER A 31 22.10 -12.35 34.99
CA SER A 31 21.18 -11.81 34.00
C SER A 31 19.86 -11.57 34.71
N ALA A 32 19.35 -10.34 34.64
CA ALA A 32 18.06 -10.00 35.23
C ALA A 32 16.94 -10.86 34.60
N PRO A 33 15.92 -11.26 35.38
CA PRO A 33 14.80 -12.05 34.87
C PRO A 33 14.02 -11.26 33.82
N LEU A 34 13.45 -11.95 32.82
CA LEU A 34 12.61 -11.44 31.71
C LEU A 34 11.25 -10.85 32.15
N GLN A 35 11.20 -10.23 33.32
CA GLN A 35 10.04 -9.52 33.85
C GLN A 35 10.26 -8.01 33.75
N ALA A 36 9.18 -7.29 33.44
CA ALA A 36 9.20 -5.84 33.48
C ALA A 36 9.36 -5.37 34.93
N GLU A 37 10.34 -4.51 35.20
CA GLU A 37 10.53 -3.89 36.49
C GLU A 37 9.93 -2.47 36.45
N THR A 38 8.90 -2.19 37.26
CA THR A 38 8.39 -0.83 37.40
C THR A 38 9.41 0.03 38.15
N ILE A 39 9.98 1.02 37.46
CA ILE A 39 10.98 1.94 38.02
C ILE A 39 10.29 3.10 38.73
N VAL A 40 9.27 3.69 38.08
CA VAL A 40 8.49 4.78 38.66
C VAL A 40 7.06 4.76 38.13
N THR A 41 6.11 5.14 38.98
CA THR A 41 4.74 5.47 38.58
C THR A 41 4.42 6.85 39.12
N TRP A 42 4.13 7.78 38.22
CA TRP A 42 3.53 9.06 38.55
C TRP A 42 2.01 8.92 38.46
N ASP A 43 1.34 8.83 39.60
CA ASP A 43 -0.13 8.87 39.70
C ASP A 43 -0.59 10.28 40.02
N PHE A 44 -1.04 11.00 39.01
CA PHE A 44 -1.36 12.42 39.13
C PHE A 44 -2.64 12.71 39.92
N THR A 45 -3.38 11.67 40.34
CA THR A 45 -4.45 11.83 41.33
C THR A 45 -3.90 12.13 42.73
N GLN A 46 -2.60 11.93 42.95
CA GLN A 46 -1.90 12.11 44.22
C GLN A 46 -0.96 13.34 44.24
N GLY A 47 -1.01 14.20 43.22
CA GLY A 47 -0.17 15.40 43.10
C GLY A 47 0.49 15.55 41.73
N ASP A 48 1.25 16.63 41.52
CA ASP A 48 1.92 16.91 40.24
C ASP A 48 3.23 16.12 40.03
N HIS A 49 3.77 15.53 41.10
CA HIS A 49 5.05 14.80 41.11
C HIS A 49 6.23 15.58 40.51
N GLY A 50 6.21 16.91 40.61
CA GLY A 50 7.24 17.78 40.05
C GLY A 50 7.21 17.91 38.53
N TRP A 51 6.10 17.55 37.87
CA TRP A 51 5.89 17.83 36.45
C TRP A 51 5.54 19.29 36.22
N THR A 52 6.12 19.89 35.18
CA THR A 52 5.91 21.29 34.82
C THR A 52 5.54 21.44 33.35
N GLY A 53 4.68 22.41 33.03
CA GLY A 53 4.30 22.75 31.66
C GLY A 53 5.06 23.96 31.11
N ASN A 54 5.12 24.06 29.78
CA ASN A 54 5.65 25.23 29.09
C ASN A 54 4.62 26.39 29.03
N ASN A 55 4.97 27.47 28.34
CA ASN A 55 4.10 28.65 28.21
C ASN A 55 2.82 28.42 27.37
N PHE A 56 2.69 27.28 26.69
CA PHE A 56 1.49 26.91 25.93
C PHE A 56 0.55 25.99 26.72
N VAL A 57 0.94 25.59 27.92
CA VAL A 57 0.13 24.83 28.88
C VAL A 57 -0.45 25.79 29.92
N ARG A 58 -1.77 25.98 29.88
CA ARG A 58 -2.50 26.84 30.84
C ARG A 58 -3.22 26.00 31.89
N ASP A 59 -3.34 26.55 33.09
CA ASP A 59 -4.14 25.98 34.19
C ASP A 59 -3.69 24.56 34.61
N LEU A 60 -2.38 24.28 34.52
CA LEU A 60 -1.80 23.00 34.93
C LEU A 60 -2.01 22.76 36.43
N ALA A 61 -2.86 21.79 36.76
CA ALA A 61 -3.19 21.47 38.15
C ALA A 61 -3.46 19.98 38.33
N ALA A 62 -2.89 19.40 39.39
CA ALA A 62 -3.24 18.07 39.84
C ALA A 62 -4.60 18.07 40.56
N GLY A 63 -5.42 17.07 40.29
CA GLY A 63 -6.76 16.93 40.86
C GLY A 63 -7.22 15.46 40.90
N PRO A 64 -8.47 15.20 41.32
CA PRO A 64 -8.96 13.84 41.55
C PRO A 64 -9.00 12.96 40.28
N GLU A 65 -8.99 13.57 39.10
CA GLU A 65 -8.93 12.85 37.81
C GLU A 65 -7.49 12.66 37.28
N GLY A 66 -6.52 13.46 37.74
CA GLY A 66 -5.16 13.51 37.20
C GLY A 66 -4.62 14.94 37.09
N LEU A 67 -3.57 15.11 36.29
CA LEU A 67 -2.94 16.37 35.94
C LEU A 67 -3.69 16.98 34.75
N ALA A 68 -4.53 17.98 35.02
CA ALA A 68 -5.37 18.65 34.02
C ALA A 68 -4.73 19.95 33.54
N PHE A 69 -4.87 20.26 32.24
CA PHE A 69 -4.44 21.51 31.64
C PHE A 69 -5.12 21.79 30.30
N VAL A 70 -4.98 23.02 29.82
CA VAL A 70 -5.45 23.46 28.51
C VAL A 70 -4.25 23.77 27.62
N SER A 71 -4.19 23.14 26.45
CA SER A 71 -3.29 23.55 25.37
C SER A 71 -3.82 24.83 24.73
N THR A 72 -2.95 25.84 24.59
CA THR A 72 -3.30 27.17 24.07
C THR A 72 -2.63 27.52 22.73
N GLY A 73 -1.75 26.66 22.20
CA GLY A 73 -0.94 27.00 21.03
C GLY A 73 -0.31 25.79 20.34
N ILE A 74 0.70 26.05 19.50
CA ILE A 74 1.48 25.04 18.78
C ILE A 74 2.62 24.61 19.71
N ASP A 75 2.72 23.31 20.00
CA ASP A 75 3.73 22.67 20.87
C ASP A 75 3.50 22.78 22.41
N PRO A 76 2.31 22.43 22.95
CA PRO A 76 2.12 22.25 24.39
C PRO A 76 2.90 21.03 24.90
N TRP A 77 3.71 21.20 25.95
CA TRP A 77 4.39 20.06 26.57
C TRP A 77 4.46 20.16 28.09
N ILE A 78 4.47 18.99 28.73
CA ILE A 78 4.77 18.81 30.15
C ILE A 78 6.03 17.94 30.30
N GLU A 79 6.88 18.23 31.27
CA GLU A 79 8.10 17.46 31.53
C GLU A 79 8.25 17.07 32.99
N GLY A 80 8.82 15.90 33.23
CA GLY A 80 8.97 15.31 34.55
C GLY A 80 10.38 15.43 35.15
N PRO A 81 10.54 15.02 36.43
CA PRO A 81 11.84 14.90 37.08
C PRO A 81 12.70 13.78 36.45
N PRO A 82 14.02 13.78 36.70
CA PRO A 82 14.91 12.70 36.25
C PRO A 82 14.60 11.37 36.95
N VAL A 83 14.79 10.28 36.20
CA VAL A 83 14.64 8.88 36.62
C VAL A 83 15.91 8.12 36.29
N ASP A 84 16.36 7.29 37.22
CA ASP A 84 17.49 6.40 37.00
C ASP A 84 17.01 5.09 36.38
N LEU A 85 17.35 4.89 35.11
CA LEU A 85 16.99 3.69 34.35
C LEU A 85 18.19 2.78 34.19
N SER A 86 17.90 1.50 33.91
CA SER A 86 18.93 0.53 33.56
C SER A 86 19.80 1.02 32.40
N GLN A 87 21.10 0.73 32.49
CA GLN A 87 22.05 0.98 31.40
C GLN A 87 22.01 -0.11 30.33
N ASP A 88 21.29 -1.20 30.59
CA ASP A 88 21.04 -2.32 29.68
C ASP A 88 19.54 -2.55 29.47
N GLY A 89 19.14 -3.03 28.30
CA GLY A 89 17.75 -3.34 27.98
C GLY A 89 16.97 -2.15 27.40
N MET A 90 15.66 -2.17 27.59
CA MET A 90 14.67 -1.29 26.96
C MET A 90 13.81 -0.60 28.02
N THR A 91 13.12 0.47 27.64
CA THR A 91 12.21 1.20 28.52
C THR A 91 10.79 1.18 27.96
N ARG A 92 9.80 0.79 28.76
CA ARG A 92 8.37 0.90 28.43
C ARG A 92 7.74 2.02 29.22
N ILE A 93 6.90 2.81 28.57
CA ILE A 93 6.23 3.96 29.15
C ILE A 93 4.74 3.82 28.88
N ALA A 94 3.95 3.65 29.93
CA ALA A 94 2.50 3.60 29.85
C ALA A 94 1.90 4.94 30.28
N VAL A 95 1.20 5.61 29.38
CA VAL A 95 0.51 6.89 29.62
C VAL A 95 -0.99 6.64 29.62
N ARG A 96 -1.68 7.04 30.68
CA ARG A 96 -3.15 7.04 30.74
C ARG A 96 -3.65 8.47 30.67
N MET A 97 -4.36 8.83 29.61
CA MET A 97 -4.85 10.20 29.40
C MET A 97 -6.18 10.26 28.66
N LYS A 98 -6.87 11.40 28.80
CA LYS A 98 -8.02 11.81 27.97
C LYS A 98 -7.72 13.18 27.36
N SER A 99 -8.16 13.39 26.13
CA SER A 99 -7.93 14.64 25.37
C SER A 99 -9.12 14.93 24.46
N ASP A 100 -9.45 16.20 24.26
CA ASP A 100 -10.28 16.69 23.14
C ASP A 100 -9.49 17.60 22.17
N ALA A 101 -8.17 17.69 22.35
CA ALA A 101 -7.26 18.38 21.43
C ALA A 101 -7.04 17.57 20.14
N ASP A 102 -6.18 18.03 19.24
CA ASP A 102 -5.80 17.23 18.07
C ASP A 102 -5.07 15.93 18.49
N ALA A 103 -5.06 14.96 17.58
CA ALA A 103 -4.58 13.62 17.86
C ALA A 103 -3.04 13.47 17.86
N GLY A 104 -2.28 14.49 17.42
CA GLY A 104 -0.83 14.36 17.29
C GLY A 104 -0.12 14.42 18.64
N ALA A 105 0.61 13.37 19.02
CA ALA A 105 1.39 13.36 20.26
C ALA A 105 2.81 12.82 20.08
N GLU A 106 3.71 13.26 20.94
CA GLU A 106 5.12 12.89 20.94
C GLU A 106 5.65 12.77 22.38
N LEU A 107 6.47 11.76 22.65
CA LEU A 107 7.14 11.60 23.93
C LEU A 107 8.65 11.69 23.71
N PHE A 108 9.28 12.75 24.23
CA PHE A 108 10.72 12.93 24.23
C PHE A 108 11.36 12.29 25.46
N TYR A 109 12.59 11.82 25.30
CA TYR A 109 13.35 11.15 26.36
C TYR A 109 14.84 11.51 26.33
N GLY A 110 15.47 11.51 27.50
CA GLY A 110 16.92 11.68 27.66
C GLY A 110 17.28 12.60 28.81
N ARG A 111 18.59 12.78 29.08
CA ARG A 111 19.07 13.79 30.06
C ARG A 111 18.76 15.22 29.62
N HIS A 112 18.78 15.41 28.30
CA HIS A 112 18.39 16.61 27.60
C HIS A 112 17.51 16.17 26.42
N PHE A 113 16.52 17.00 26.04
CA PHE A 113 15.64 16.71 24.92
C PHE A 113 16.25 17.21 23.62
N GLU A 114 16.30 16.35 22.61
CA GLU A 114 16.87 16.64 21.30
C GLU A 114 16.02 16.02 20.18
N ALA A 115 16.07 16.61 19.00
CA ALA A 115 15.33 16.10 17.84
C ALA A 115 15.77 14.66 17.51
N GLY A 116 14.80 13.78 17.26
CA GLY A 116 15.06 12.36 16.98
C GLY A 116 15.18 11.46 18.21
N ARG A 117 15.13 12.01 19.43
CA ARG A 117 14.98 11.24 20.68
C ARG A 117 13.56 11.32 21.23
N SER A 118 12.64 10.79 20.43
CA SER A 118 11.22 10.78 20.76
C SER A 118 10.51 9.55 20.20
N VAL A 119 9.32 9.29 20.71
CA VAL A 119 8.35 8.34 20.15
C VAL A 119 7.09 9.11 19.81
N ARG A 120 6.69 9.13 18.54
CA ARG A 120 5.43 9.73 18.09
C ARG A 120 4.30 8.71 18.18
N PHE A 121 3.12 9.17 18.57
CA PHE A 121 1.91 8.35 18.66
C PHE A 121 0.65 9.20 18.42
N MET A 122 -0.46 8.54 18.14
CA MET A 122 -1.75 9.21 17.93
C MET A 122 -2.63 9.04 19.17
N VAL A 123 -3.10 10.14 19.74
CA VAL A 123 -4.05 10.20 20.84
C VAL A 123 -5.46 10.07 20.30
N THR A 124 -6.26 9.18 20.89
CA THR A 124 -7.71 9.15 20.67
C THR A 124 -8.33 10.34 21.40
N ASN A 125 -8.82 11.30 20.63
CA ASN A 125 -9.27 12.61 21.11
C ASN A 125 -10.80 12.71 21.26
N ASP A 126 -11.40 11.69 21.87
CA ASP A 126 -12.85 11.56 22.10
C ASP A 126 -13.27 12.03 23.52
N GLY A 127 -12.35 12.64 24.28
CA GLY A 127 -12.55 13.02 25.66
C GLY A 127 -12.66 11.84 26.65
N GLN A 128 -12.41 10.60 26.21
CA GLN A 128 -12.43 9.40 27.06
C GLN A 128 -11.04 8.97 27.51
N TRP A 129 -10.98 8.10 28.51
CA TRP A 129 -9.73 7.55 29.02
C TRP A 129 -9.16 6.49 28.09
N HIS A 130 -7.91 6.66 27.69
CA HIS A 130 -7.16 5.70 26.90
C HIS A 130 -5.78 5.44 27.52
N ASP A 131 -5.26 4.23 27.30
CA ASP A 131 -3.94 3.80 27.74
C ASP A 131 -3.02 3.67 26.51
N TYR A 132 -1.85 4.31 26.54
CA TYR A 132 -0.85 4.31 25.48
C TYR A 132 0.44 3.66 25.98
N ALA A 133 0.94 2.63 25.29
CA ALA A 133 2.18 1.95 25.63
C ALA A 133 3.27 2.28 24.60
N LEU A 134 4.33 2.96 25.05
CA LEU A 134 5.45 3.41 24.23
C LEU A 134 6.70 2.64 24.65
N THR A 135 7.36 1.94 23.73
CA THR A 135 8.57 1.18 24.07
C THR A 135 9.79 1.74 23.35
N ILE A 136 10.81 2.11 24.11
CA ILE A 136 12.08 2.67 23.63
C ILE A 136 13.14 1.58 23.66
N ARG A 137 13.68 1.28 22.47
CA ARG A 137 14.61 0.16 22.25
C ARG A 137 16.00 0.41 22.85
N GLN A 138 16.49 1.64 22.81
CA GLN A 138 17.82 1.94 23.33
C GLN A 138 17.83 2.07 24.86
N PRO A 139 18.93 1.67 25.52
CA PRO A 139 19.13 1.99 26.92
C PRO A 139 19.20 3.51 27.13
N LEU A 140 18.52 3.99 28.17
CA LEU A 140 18.44 5.42 28.48
C LEU A 140 19.37 5.81 29.64
N GLY A 141 19.58 4.89 30.59
CA GLY A 141 20.53 5.06 31.69
C GLY A 141 20.11 6.11 32.73
N LEU A 142 21.06 6.45 33.59
CA LEU A 142 20.87 7.31 34.77
C LEU A 142 20.52 8.75 34.40
N GLY A 143 19.64 9.38 35.19
CA GLY A 143 19.23 10.78 35.04
C GLY A 143 18.34 11.08 33.82
N THR A 144 17.65 10.07 33.28
CA THR A 144 16.76 10.23 32.12
C THR A 144 15.52 11.01 32.51
N ARG A 145 15.12 12.00 31.70
CA ARG A 145 13.86 12.73 31.84
C ARG A 145 12.91 12.36 30.71
N PHE A 146 11.63 12.62 30.93
CA PHE A 146 10.58 12.47 29.93
C PHE A 146 9.82 13.78 29.76
N ARG A 147 9.49 14.10 28.51
CA ARG A 147 8.64 15.21 28.13
C ARG A 147 7.54 14.68 27.24
N LEU A 148 6.30 14.92 27.63
CA LEU A 148 5.09 14.54 26.90
C LEU A 148 4.53 15.78 26.20
N ASP A 149 4.39 15.66 24.90
CA ASP A 149 3.79 16.63 23.99
C ASP A 149 2.46 16.00 23.55
N PRO A 150 1.34 16.27 24.23
CA PRO A 150 0.15 15.45 24.12
C PRO A 150 -0.83 15.90 23.02
N ALA A 151 -0.49 16.98 22.31
CA ALA A 151 -1.27 17.62 21.25
C ALA A 151 -0.37 18.58 20.46
N THR A 152 -0.80 19.03 19.28
CA THR A 152 -0.15 20.09 18.49
C THR A 152 -0.98 21.37 18.36
N GLY A 153 -2.20 21.38 18.87
CA GLY A 153 -3.18 22.45 18.81
C GLY A 153 -3.99 22.59 20.11
N PRO A 154 -4.97 23.50 20.14
CA PRO A 154 -5.70 23.83 21.36
C PRO A 154 -6.69 22.74 21.78
N GLY A 155 -6.87 22.56 23.08
CA GLY A 155 -7.80 21.59 23.66
C GLY A 155 -7.52 21.32 25.14
N SER A 156 -8.42 20.59 25.79
CA SER A 156 -8.38 20.16 27.18
C SER A 156 -7.76 18.76 27.28
N ILE A 157 -6.81 18.61 28.22
CA ILE A 157 -6.06 17.38 28.40
C ILE A 157 -6.01 17.02 29.88
N VAL A 158 -6.20 15.74 30.20
CA VAL A 158 -5.98 15.21 31.55
C VAL A 158 -5.13 13.96 31.47
N VAL A 159 -3.96 13.99 32.13
CA VAL A 159 -3.07 12.84 32.27
C VAL A 159 -3.27 12.25 33.65
N ARG A 160 -3.75 11.00 33.72
CA ARG A 160 -3.99 10.30 34.99
C ARG A 160 -2.71 9.70 35.55
N SER A 161 -1.94 9.02 34.71
CA SER A 161 -0.69 8.42 35.16
C SER A 161 0.31 8.24 34.04
N ILE A 162 1.59 8.29 34.41
CA ILE A 162 2.71 7.86 33.57
C ILE A 162 3.50 6.82 34.37
N ARG A 163 3.64 5.62 33.81
CA ARG A 163 4.41 4.51 34.40
C ARG A 163 5.62 4.20 33.52
N VAL A 164 6.78 4.07 34.13
CA VAL A 164 8.03 3.72 33.46
C VAL A 164 8.52 2.37 33.95
N GLU A 165 8.79 1.46 33.03
CA GLU A 165 9.23 0.10 33.29
C GLU A 165 10.53 -0.19 32.53
N SER A 166 11.45 -0.92 33.17
CA SER A 166 12.61 -1.48 32.49
C SER A 166 12.31 -2.88 31.99
N LEU A 167 12.67 -3.17 30.75
CA LEU A 167 12.54 -4.48 30.13
C LEU A 167 13.93 -5.02 29.78
N PRO A 168 14.28 -6.24 30.17
CA PRO A 168 15.52 -6.86 29.72
C PRO A 168 15.47 -7.18 28.22
N GLY A 169 16.63 -7.17 27.57
CA GLY A 169 16.75 -7.55 26.16
C GLY A 169 16.57 -9.06 25.96
N VAL A 170 15.90 -9.45 24.88
CA VAL A 170 15.84 -10.85 24.44
C VAL A 170 16.97 -11.12 23.46
N ALA A 171 17.79 -12.12 23.75
CA ALA A 171 18.85 -12.55 22.85
C ALA A 171 18.26 -12.96 21.48
N ARG A 172 19.03 -12.82 20.40
CA ARG A 172 18.57 -13.25 19.08
C ARG A 172 18.46 -14.79 19.00
N PRO A 173 17.49 -15.33 18.21
CA PRO A 173 17.44 -16.76 17.95
C PRO A 173 18.74 -17.24 17.29
N PRO A 174 19.32 -18.37 17.72
CA PRO A 174 20.50 -18.97 17.09
C PRO A 174 20.08 -19.67 15.79
N LEU A 175 19.97 -18.91 14.71
CA LEU A 175 19.52 -19.42 13.42
C LEU A 175 20.66 -20.15 12.68
N ASN A 176 20.45 -21.43 12.39
CA ASN A 176 21.40 -22.26 11.68
C ASN A 176 21.30 -22.05 10.16
N ARG A 177 22.44 -22.13 9.46
CA ARG A 177 22.44 -22.06 7.99
C ARG A 177 21.60 -23.21 7.40
N PRO A 178 20.67 -22.93 6.45
CA PRO A 178 19.82 -23.97 5.87
C PRO A 178 20.62 -24.96 5.03
N ARG A 179 20.10 -26.18 4.94
CA ARG A 179 20.63 -27.26 4.11
C ARG A 179 19.49 -27.83 3.28
N ARG A 180 19.80 -28.24 2.05
CA ARG A 180 18.86 -28.92 1.18
C ARG A 180 18.68 -30.38 1.63
N LEU A 181 17.44 -30.88 1.62
CA LEU A 181 17.13 -32.30 1.82
C LEU A 181 17.97 -33.18 0.88
N ASP A 182 18.55 -34.25 1.41
CA ASP A 182 19.20 -35.28 0.61
C ASP A 182 18.14 -36.19 -0.03
N VAL A 183 17.91 -36.03 -1.32
CA VAL A 183 16.93 -36.82 -2.08
C VAL A 183 17.34 -38.29 -2.25
N ALA A 184 18.57 -38.66 -1.92
CA ALA A 184 19.02 -40.05 -1.88
C ALA A 184 18.61 -40.77 -0.58
N GLN A 185 18.08 -40.04 0.41
CA GLN A 185 17.56 -40.62 1.64
C GLN A 185 16.43 -41.61 1.34
N ALA A 186 16.46 -42.78 1.98
CA ALA A 186 15.40 -43.78 1.83
C ALA A 186 14.14 -43.38 2.60
N GLY A 187 12.97 -43.71 2.06
CA GLY A 187 11.69 -43.57 2.76
C GLY A 187 11.07 -42.16 2.74
N LEU A 188 11.48 -41.30 1.81
CA LEU A 188 10.84 -40.00 1.60
C LEU A 188 9.34 -40.17 1.32
N VAL A 189 8.53 -39.28 1.89
CA VAL A 189 7.09 -39.22 1.68
C VAL A 189 6.74 -37.98 0.85
N SER A 190 5.66 -38.04 0.06
CA SER A 190 5.33 -36.94 -0.84
C SER A 190 3.83 -36.69 -0.96
N ILE A 191 3.48 -35.44 -1.30
CA ILE A 191 2.10 -35.04 -1.59
C ILE A 191 2.09 -34.09 -2.77
N ARG A 192 1.05 -34.20 -3.61
CA ARG A 192 0.93 -33.47 -4.87
C ARG A 192 -0.35 -32.67 -4.93
N SER A 193 -0.27 -31.46 -5.48
CA SER A 193 -1.42 -30.65 -5.88
C SER A 193 -1.16 -30.12 -7.29
N GLY A 194 -1.75 -30.78 -8.29
CA GLY A 194 -1.45 -30.51 -9.71
C GLY A 194 0.03 -30.70 -10.02
N GLU A 195 0.66 -29.63 -10.54
CA GLU A 195 2.09 -29.60 -10.89
C GLU A 195 3.01 -29.34 -9.70
N VAL A 196 2.46 -29.08 -8.51
CA VAL A 196 3.23 -28.84 -7.29
C VAL A 196 3.42 -30.14 -6.53
N LEU A 197 4.68 -30.52 -6.29
CA LEU A 197 5.08 -31.68 -5.51
C LEU A 197 5.84 -31.22 -4.27
N LEU A 198 5.42 -31.70 -3.10
CA LEU A 198 6.20 -31.59 -1.86
C LEU A 198 6.74 -32.96 -1.50
N THR A 199 8.04 -33.05 -1.27
CA THR A 199 8.73 -34.26 -0.80
C THR A 199 9.35 -33.98 0.56
N HIS A 200 9.10 -34.83 1.56
CA HIS A 200 9.46 -34.61 2.96
C HIS A 200 10.24 -35.79 3.53
N SER A 201 11.19 -35.51 4.41
CA SER A 201 11.89 -36.53 5.20
C SER A 201 10.97 -37.24 6.18
N PRO A 202 11.02 -38.57 6.34
CA PRO A 202 10.14 -39.27 7.27
C PRO A 202 10.49 -39.01 8.74
N ASP A 203 11.70 -38.55 9.07
CA ASP A 203 12.23 -38.49 10.43
C ASP A 203 12.77 -37.12 10.87
N GLN A 204 12.64 -36.09 10.03
CA GLN A 204 13.06 -34.71 10.32
C GLN A 204 11.89 -33.73 10.19
N TRP A 205 11.63 -32.91 11.22
CA TRP A 205 10.41 -32.08 11.34
C TRP A 205 10.12 -31.12 10.18
N GLY A 206 11.16 -30.44 9.67
CA GLY A 206 11.01 -29.36 8.69
C GLY A 206 11.82 -29.58 7.42
N ASP A 207 12.31 -30.80 7.18
CA ASP A 207 13.16 -31.11 6.03
C ASP A 207 12.32 -31.57 4.83
N PHE A 208 12.05 -30.66 3.90
CA PHE A 208 11.26 -30.92 2.70
C PHE A 208 11.71 -30.09 1.50
N LEU A 209 11.32 -30.53 0.30
CA LEU A 209 11.51 -29.82 -0.96
C LEU A 209 10.17 -29.55 -1.62
N ILE A 210 10.10 -28.45 -2.36
CA ILE A 210 8.94 -28.09 -3.18
C ILE A 210 9.37 -27.93 -4.62
N GLU A 211 8.68 -28.65 -5.51
CA GLU A 211 8.86 -28.60 -6.95
C GLU A 211 7.61 -28.05 -7.62
N SER A 212 7.80 -27.34 -8.74
CA SER A 212 6.75 -26.89 -9.63
C SER A 212 7.10 -27.29 -11.07
N SER A 213 6.24 -28.10 -11.70
CA SER A 213 6.51 -28.69 -13.02
C SER A 213 7.88 -29.35 -13.10
N CYS A 214 8.17 -30.23 -12.12
CA CYS A 214 9.42 -31.01 -11.98
C CYS A 214 10.70 -30.17 -11.82
N VAL A 215 10.58 -28.89 -11.45
CA VAL A 215 11.72 -28.04 -11.10
C VAL A 215 11.62 -27.67 -9.63
N GLN A 216 12.67 -27.98 -8.87
CA GLN A 216 12.75 -27.57 -7.47
C GLN A 216 12.78 -26.04 -7.37
N MET A 217 11.85 -25.49 -6.59
CA MET A 217 11.70 -24.06 -6.36
C MET A 217 12.17 -23.64 -4.97
N ALA A 218 11.96 -24.47 -3.95
CA ALA A 218 12.31 -24.14 -2.58
C ALA A 218 12.58 -25.37 -1.69
N ALA A 219 13.19 -25.13 -0.53
CA ALA A 219 13.42 -26.11 0.53
C ALA A 219 12.90 -25.60 1.88
N GLY A 220 12.49 -26.51 2.76
CA GLY A 220 12.14 -26.25 4.16
C GLY A 220 13.36 -26.01 5.06
N HIS A 221 13.14 -26.02 6.37
CA HIS A 221 14.20 -25.87 7.38
C HIS A 221 14.14 -26.95 8.47
N ALA A 222 15.13 -27.84 8.51
CA ALA A 222 15.21 -28.90 9.53
C ALA A 222 15.62 -28.39 10.93
N SER A 223 16.27 -27.23 11.01
CA SER A 223 16.89 -26.69 12.23
C SER A 223 16.21 -25.43 12.76
N ASP A 224 14.88 -25.34 12.56
CA ASP A 224 14.05 -24.32 13.20
C ASP A 224 14.19 -24.38 14.74
N VAL A 225 13.92 -23.26 15.43
CA VAL A 225 14.03 -23.16 16.90
C VAL A 225 12.73 -22.68 17.53
N ILE A 226 12.43 -23.12 18.76
CA ILE A 226 11.38 -22.53 19.61
C ILE A 226 12.05 -21.70 20.71
N GLY A 227 11.60 -20.44 20.88
CA GLY A 227 12.09 -19.56 21.94
C GLY A 227 11.14 -19.52 23.14
N VAL A 228 11.58 -20.05 24.28
CA VAL A 228 10.82 -20.04 25.56
C VAL A 228 11.56 -19.21 26.60
N VAL A 229 10.84 -18.65 27.57
CA VAL A 229 11.44 -18.00 28.74
C VAL A 229 11.41 -18.95 29.93
N LEU A 230 12.59 -19.37 30.40
CA LEU A 230 12.78 -20.23 31.58
C LEU A 230 13.75 -19.54 32.53
N ASP A 231 13.43 -19.52 33.83
CA ASP A 231 14.18 -18.78 34.86
C ASP A 231 14.47 -17.32 34.48
N GLY A 232 13.51 -16.67 33.79
CA GLY A 232 13.66 -15.30 33.32
C GLY A 232 14.71 -15.12 32.20
N GLN A 233 15.10 -16.18 31.49
CA GLN A 233 16.01 -16.11 30.34
C GLN A 233 15.40 -16.78 29.11
N ALA A 234 15.67 -16.22 27.93
CA ALA A 234 15.33 -16.88 26.68
C ALA A 234 16.18 -18.16 26.49
N ARG A 235 15.52 -19.29 26.29
CA ARG A 235 16.10 -20.59 25.94
C ARG A 235 15.57 -21.00 24.56
N TRP A 236 16.46 -21.55 23.74
CA TRP A 236 16.17 -21.92 22.35
C TRP A 236 16.16 -23.44 22.23
N LEU A 237 15.00 -24.01 21.92
CA LEU A 237 14.83 -25.43 21.69
C LEU A 237 15.06 -25.73 20.20
N ASP A 238 16.11 -26.49 19.88
CA ASP A 238 16.47 -26.84 18.50
C ASP A 238 15.63 -28.01 17.99
N LEU A 239 14.82 -27.77 16.95
CA LEU A 239 13.92 -28.78 16.39
C LEU A 239 14.65 -29.88 15.61
N SER A 240 15.92 -29.72 15.26
CA SER A 240 16.73 -30.81 14.68
C SER A 240 17.04 -31.92 15.70
N SER A 241 16.86 -31.64 17.00
CA SER A 241 16.96 -32.63 18.07
C SER A 241 15.62 -33.30 18.41
N ALA A 242 14.52 -32.86 17.80
CA ALA A 242 13.20 -33.41 18.07
C ALA A 242 13.06 -34.81 17.48
N ARG A 243 12.32 -35.68 18.19
CA ARG A 243 11.88 -36.95 17.62
C ARG A 243 10.70 -36.67 16.69
N ALA A 244 10.93 -36.73 15.38
CA ALA A 244 9.92 -36.50 14.38
C ALA A 244 9.51 -37.80 13.64
N ALA A 245 8.27 -37.83 13.18
CA ALA A 245 7.75 -38.83 12.26
C ALA A 245 6.81 -38.13 11.28
N CYS A 246 6.96 -38.39 9.98
CA CYS A 246 6.05 -37.88 8.96
C CYS A 246 5.57 -38.99 8.04
N ASP A 247 4.25 -39.17 8.01
CA ASP A 247 3.59 -40.26 7.29
C ASP A 247 2.45 -39.71 6.41
N GLU A 248 2.14 -40.44 5.33
CA GLU A 248 0.95 -40.18 4.55
C GLU A 248 -0.29 -40.74 5.27
N ALA A 249 -1.26 -39.88 5.57
CA ALA A 249 -2.51 -40.24 6.22
C ALA A 249 -3.70 -39.46 5.63
N ALA A 250 -4.65 -40.21 5.04
CA ALA A 250 -5.88 -39.68 4.46
C ALA A 250 -5.64 -38.56 3.43
N GLY A 251 -4.77 -38.81 2.44
CA GLY A 251 -4.49 -37.89 1.33
C GLY A 251 -3.71 -36.64 1.72
N ALA A 252 -2.92 -36.72 2.78
CA ALA A 252 -2.09 -35.63 3.29
C ALA A 252 -0.87 -36.20 4.00
N LEU A 253 0.21 -35.42 4.09
CA LEU A 253 1.32 -35.74 4.98
C LEU A 253 1.03 -35.17 6.36
N VAL A 254 1.19 -35.99 7.39
CA VAL A 254 1.04 -35.58 8.79
C VAL A 254 2.37 -35.82 9.48
N CYS A 255 3.06 -34.73 9.79
CA CYS A 255 4.31 -34.74 10.53
C CYS A 255 4.05 -34.40 12.00
N VAL A 256 4.62 -35.18 12.91
CA VAL A 256 4.54 -34.96 14.36
C VAL A 256 5.96 -34.91 14.91
N ALA A 257 6.28 -33.88 15.70
CA ALA A 257 7.55 -33.79 16.42
C ALA A 257 7.31 -33.69 17.92
N THR A 258 8.23 -34.28 18.68
CA THR A 258 8.24 -34.21 20.14
C THR A 258 9.63 -33.86 20.66
N LEU A 259 9.68 -33.01 21.68
CA LEU A 259 10.90 -32.64 22.38
C LEU A 259 10.59 -32.22 23.81
N THR A 260 11.60 -32.26 24.68
CA THR A 260 11.48 -31.86 26.09
C THR A 260 12.27 -30.57 26.30
N ASP A 261 11.66 -29.56 26.93
CA ASP A 261 12.37 -28.34 27.32
C ASP A 261 13.21 -28.54 28.60
N PRO A 262 14.19 -27.66 28.89
CA PRO A 262 15.08 -27.79 30.05
C PRO A 262 14.39 -27.97 31.41
N ASP A 263 13.17 -27.45 31.58
CA ASP A 263 12.40 -27.55 32.82
C ASP A 263 11.46 -28.76 32.84
N GLY A 264 11.55 -29.64 31.84
CA GLY A 264 10.80 -30.90 31.75
C GLY A 264 9.40 -30.78 31.15
N GLY A 265 9.08 -29.66 30.48
CA GLY A 265 7.85 -29.53 29.69
C GLY A 265 7.93 -30.34 28.40
N GLN A 266 6.88 -31.08 28.09
CA GLN A 266 6.77 -31.94 26.92
C GLN A 266 6.07 -31.21 25.79
N TRP A 267 6.80 -30.95 24.70
CA TRP A 267 6.29 -30.31 23.51
C TRP A 267 5.82 -31.33 22.50
N ARG A 268 4.65 -31.07 21.91
CA ARG A 268 4.11 -31.82 20.78
C ARG A 268 3.75 -30.85 19.68
N LEU A 269 4.38 -31.01 18.52
CA LEU A 269 4.12 -30.23 17.33
C LEU A 269 3.41 -31.12 16.30
N THR A 270 2.51 -30.56 15.52
CA THR A 270 1.87 -31.25 14.39
C THR A 270 1.86 -30.34 13.18
N ARG A 271 2.26 -30.85 12.02
CA ARG A 271 2.19 -30.15 10.73
C ARG A 271 1.54 -31.05 9.70
N ARG A 272 0.44 -30.58 9.11
CA ARG A 272 -0.30 -31.30 8.07
C ARG A 272 -0.15 -30.58 6.73
N PHE A 273 0.38 -31.27 5.73
CA PHE A 273 0.43 -30.81 4.34
C PHE A 273 -0.65 -31.51 3.52
N SER A 274 -1.55 -30.75 2.91
CA SER A 274 -2.64 -31.30 2.09
C SER A 274 -2.85 -30.49 0.81
N PRO A 275 -3.34 -31.10 -0.28
CA PRO A 275 -3.73 -30.36 -1.48
C PRO A 275 -4.82 -29.33 -1.14
N GLY A 276 -4.64 -28.09 -1.60
CA GLY A 276 -5.68 -27.07 -1.48
C GLY A 276 -6.83 -27.27 -2.47
N ARG A 277 -7.91 -26.51 -2.28
CA ARG A 277 -9.09 -26.56 -3.18
C ARG A 277 -8.79 -26.02 -4.58
N THR A 278 -7.88 -25.05 -4.65
CA THR A 278 -7.39 -24.49 -5.92
C THR A 278 -6.18 -25.31 -6.38
N PRO A 279 -6.10 -25.74 -7.65
CA PRO A 279 -4.93 -26.44 -8.16
C PRO A 279 -3.62 -25.67 -7.92
N GLU A 280 -2.53 -26.42 -7.76
CA GLU A 280 -1.17 -25.89 -7.54
C GLU A 280 -1.01 -25.15 -6.20
N THR A 281 -1.83 -25.54 -5.22
CA THR A 281 -1.75 -25.03 -3.85
C THR A 281 -1.64 -26.17 -2.84
N LEU A 282 -0.81 -25.97 -1.82
CA LEU A 282 -0.68 -26.88 -0.68
C LEU A 282 -1.05 -26.13 0.61
N VAL A 283 -2.02 -26.64 1.36
CA VAL A 283 -2.41 -26.13 2.67
C VAL A 283 -1.52 -26.77 3.73
N VAL A 284 -0.94 -25.94 4.59
CA VAL A 284 -0.10 -26.30 5.72
C VAL A 284 -0.79 -25.84 7.01
N ASP A 285 -1.32 -26.79 7.77
CA ASP A 285 -1.84 -26.53 9.11
C ASP A 285 -0.76 -26.91 10.14
N SER A 286 -0.30 -25.93 10.93
CA SER A 286 0.71 -26.12 11.97
C SER A 286 0.09 -25.93 13.36
N GLU A 287 0.44 -26.80 14.31
CA GLU A 287 0.02 -26.76 15.71
C GLU A 287 1.22 -26.90 16.65
N PHE A 288 1.29 -26.05 17.67
CA PHE A 288 2.27 -26.14 18.76
C PHE A 288 1.54 -26.29 20.10
N ALA A 289 1.88 -27.32 20.85
CA ALA A 289 1.34 -27.59 22.18
C ALA A 289 2.44 -28.00 23.16
N THR A 290 2.18 -27.76 24.44
CA THR A 290 3.03 -28.22 25.55
C THR A 290 2.14 -28.64 26.72
N ASP A 291 2.63 -29.55 27.57
CA ASP A 291 1.92 -30.04 28.75
C ASP A 291 2.04 -29.14 29.98
N ARG A 292 2.81 -28.05 29.89
CA ARG A 292 2.99 -27.05 30.95
C ARG A 292 2.80 -25.64 30.39
N ASP A 293 2.40 -24.72 31.26
CA ASP A 293 2.37 -23.30 30.89
C ASP A 293 3.78 -22.82 30.52
N ARG A 294 3.89 -22.08 29.42
CA ARG A 294 5.15 -21.56 28.90
C ARG A 294 5.00 -20.12 28.42
N GLU A 295 5.98 -19.32 28.77
CA GLU A 295 6.18 -17.99 28.20
C GLU A 295 7.03 -18.14 26.94
N VAL A 296 6.54 -17.64 25.80
CA VAL A 296 7.09 -17.91 24.47
C VAL A 296 7.43 -16.59 23.77
N VAL A 297 8.65 -16.48 23.27
CA VAL A 297 9.16 -15.30 22.54
C VAL A 297 9.34 -15.55 21.04
N TYR A 298 9.29 -16.81 20.61
CA TYR A 298 9.43 -17.20 19.20
C TYR A 298 8.83 -18.58 18.91
N LEU A 299 7.94 -18.67 17.90
CA LEU A 299 7.54 -19.94 17.28
C LEU A 299 7.70 -19.88 15.75
N PRO A 300 8.23 -20.93 15.09
CA PRO A 300 8.36 -20.99 13.64
C PRO A 300 7.17 -21.74 13.00
N TRP A 301 6.20 -21.02 12.44
CA TRP A 301 5.04 -21.66 11.77
C TRP A 301 5.45 -22.43 10.53
N LEU A 302 6.29 -21.82 9.69
CA LEU A 302 6.84 -22.38 8.46
C LEU A 302 8.03 -21.51 8.01
N THR A 303 9.15 -22.14 7.64
CA THR A 303 10.32 -21.48 7.05
C THR A 303 10.58 -22.10 5.68
N LEU A 304 10.73 -21.28 4.64
CA LEU A 304 10.94 -21.69 3.26
C LEU A 304 12.10 -20.91 2.63
N PHE A 305 12.98 -21.61 1.92
CA PHE A 305 14.14 -21.04 1.23
C PHE A 305 14.05 -21.22 -0.30
N PRO A 306 13.40 -20.30 -1.03
CA PRO A 306 13.42 -20.31 -2.49
C PRO A 306 14.85 -20.20 -3.02
N GLY A 307 15.21 -21.03 -4.00
CA GLY A 307 16.53 -20.99 -4.64
C GLY A 307 17.65 -21.71 -3.89
N LEU A 308 17.41 -22.30 -2.71
CA LEU A 308 18.45 -23.00 -1.95
C LEU A 308 19.06 -24.14 -2.78
N GLU A 309 20.38 -24.05 -3.00
CA GLU A 309 21.19 -24.97 -3.82
C GLU A 309 20.61 -25.23 -5.23
N THR A 310 19.82 -24.29 -5.77
CA THR A 310 19.23 -24.35 -7.11
C THR A 310 19.56 -23.07 -7.88
N PHE A 311 18.65 -22.09 -7.93
CA PHE A 311 18.87 -20.81 -8.62
C PHE A 311 19.51 -19.72 -7.74
N GLY A 312 19.77 -20.03 -6.46
CA GLY A 312 20.50 -19.18 -5.54
C GLY A 312 19.82 -17.83 -5.27
N PRO A 313 20.59 -16.74 -5.13
CA PRO A 313 20.07 -15.43 -4.72
C PRO A 313 19.43 -14.63 -5.87
N ARG A 314 19.37 -15.19 -7.09
CA ARG A 314 18.87 -14.50 -8.28
C ARG A 314 17.36 -14.66 -8.38
N LYS A 315 16.66 -13.63 -8.84
CA LYS A 315 15.20 -13.66 -9.08
C LYS A 315 14.85 -12.85 -10.32
N THR A 316 13.75 -13.20 -10.97
CA THR A 316 13.14 -12.34 -11.99
C THR A 316 12.39 -11.21 -11.32
N GLN A 317 11.57 -11.54 -10.31
CA GLN A 317 10.88 -10.58 -9.46
C GLN A 317 10.67 -11.15 -8.06
N GLY A 318 10.49 -10.27 -7.08
CA GLY A 318 10.08 -10.63 -5.72
C GLY A 318 8.96 -9.72 -5.24
N LEU A 319 8.05 -10.24 -4.41
CA LEU A 319 6.93 -9.49 -3.88
C LEU A 319 6.73 -9.80 -2.40
N LEU A 320 6.54 -8.75 -1.61
CA LEU A 320 5.85 -8.76 -0.32
C LEU A 320 4.79 -7.66 -0.43
N ALA A 321 3.51 -8.05 -0.50
CA ALA A 321 2.46 -7.12 -0.88
C ALA A 321 2.38 -5.91 0.08
N GLY A 322 2.41 -4.70 -0.50
CA GLY A 322 2.46 -3.45 0.24
C GLY A 322 3.85 -2.94 0.63
N LEU A 323 4.92 -3.72 0.43
CA LEU A 323 6.26 -3.41 0.97
C LEU A 323 7.41 -3.61 -0.02
N GLU A 324 7.40 -4.69 -0.80
CA GLU A 324 8.46 -5.01 -1.77
C GLU A 324 7.84 -5.36 -3.12
N TYR A 325 8.30 -4.72 -4.19
CA TYR A 325 8.09 -5.15 -5.56
C TYR A 325 9.42 -5.00 -6.30
N LEU A 326 10.13 -6.12 -6.37
CA LEU A 326 11.53 -6.19 -6.75
C LEU A 326 11.65 -6.74 -8.16
N ALA A 327 12.63 -6.25 -8.92
CA ALA A 327 13.23 -7.05 -9.98
C ALA A 327 14.28 -7.98 -9.35
N ASP A 328 15.55 -7.88 -9.72
CA ASP A 328 16.63 -8.71 -9.17
C ASP A 328 17.42 -8.02 -8.04
N GLU A 329 17.11 -6.77 -7.72
CA GLU A 329 17.71 -6.01 -6.62
C GLU A 329 17.36 -6.58 -5.23
N PRO A 330 18.19 -6.32 -4.20
CA PRO A 330 17.92 -6.76 -2.84
C PRO A 330 16.67 -6.12 -2.21
N SER A 331 15.91 -6.89 -1.44
CA SER A 331 14.92 -6.37 -0.49
C SER A 331 15.60 -5.53 0.58
N SER A 332 14.85 -4.63 1.21
CA SER A 332 15.37 -3.74 2.24
C SER A 332 16.62 -2.95 1.83
N SER A 333 16.78 -2.64 0.54
CA SER A 333 17.86 -1.78 0.06
C SER A 333 17.56 -0.31 0.36
N GLN A 334 18.57 0.55 0.22
CA GLN A 334 18.43 1.99 0.44
C GLN A 334 18.01 2.78 -0.82
N ALA A 335 17.60 2.09 -1.90
CA ALA A 335 17.27 2.72 -3.17
C ALA A 335 16.05 3.65 -3.06
N ASP A 336 15.05 3.24 -2.27
CA ASP A 336 13.76 3.94 -2.11
C ASP A 336 13.68 4.73 -0.80
N ILE A 337 14.50 4.37 0.20
CA ILE A 337 14.49 4.93 1.56
C ILE A 337 15.92 4.88 2.13
N THR A 338 16.42 6.00 2.64
CA THR A 338 17.78 6.11 3.20
C THR A 338 17.81 6.10 4.73
N THR A 339 16.63 6.21 5.36
CA THR A 339 16.44 6.13 6.81
C THR A 339 16.25 4.68 7.27
N PRO A 340 16.32 4.37 8.58
CA PRO A 340 16.21 2.98 9.09
C PRO A 340 14.95 2.21 8.66
N GLU A 341 13.88 2.91 8.29
CA GLU A 341 12.63 2.37 7.75
C GLU A 341 12.81 1.64 6.40
N HIS A 342 14.00 1.71 5.80
CA HIS A 342 14.34 0.88 4.64
C HIS A 342 14.32 -0.63 4.96
N VAL A 343 14.47 -1.03 6.23
CA VAL A 343 14.43 -2.43 6.65
C VAL A 343 12.98 -2.90 6.76
N ARG A 344 12.64 -3.97 6.04
CA ARG A 344 11.27 -4.52 5.89
C ARG A 344 11.23 -6.04 6.05
N ARG A 345 12.13 -6.57 6.89
CA ARG A 345 12.31 -8.02 7.07
C ARG A 345 11.18 -8.66 7.86
N VAL A 346 10.69 -7.97 8.88
CA VAL A 346 9.56 -8.40 9.70
C VAL A 346 8.64 -7.20 9.85
N PRO A 347 7.80 -6.91 8.86
CA PRO A 347 7.02 -5.69 8.85
C PRO A 347 5.90 -5.71 9.88
N ASP A 348 5.45 -4.52 10.25
CA ASP A 348 4.18 -4.33 10.95
C ASP A 348 3.01 -4.83 10.06
N PRO A 349 2.09 -5.67 10.59
CA PRO A 349 0.91 -6.15 9.88
C PRO A 349 0.11 -5.08 9.15
N VAL A 350 0.02 -3.86 9.71
CA VAL A 350 -0.77 -2.78 9.08
C VAL A 350 -0.18 -2.34 7.74
N LYS A 351 1.11 -2.58 7.49
CA LYS A 351 1.79 -2.20 6.24
C LYS A 351 1.57 -3.21 5.11
N ILE A 352 1.03 -4.38 5.41
CA ILE A 352 0.81 -5.45 4.45
C ILE A 352 -0.57 -5.28 3.84
N THR A 353 -0.61 -5.00 2.53
CA THR A 353 -1.87 -4.79 1.81
C THR A 353 -2.69 -6.09 1.73
N PHE A 354 -2.03 -7.23 1.58
CA PHE A 354 -2.65 -8.54 1.73
C PHE A 354 -1.59 -9.62 2.00
N PRO A 355 -1.94 -10.73 2.68
CA PRO A 355 -0.98 -11.74 3.10
C PRO A 355 -0.47 -12.59 1.93
N LEU A 356 0.49 -12.04 1.17
CA LEU A 356 1.24 -12.71 0.11
C LEU A 356 2.71 -12.26 0.13
N MET A 357 3.61 -13.24 0.12
CA MET A 357 5.01 -13.06 -0.29
C MET A 357 5.39 -14.11 -1.32
N ALA A 358 6.18 -13.74 -2.32
CA ALA A 358 6.53 -14.62 -3.42
C ALA A 358 7.85 -14.25 -4.10
N ILE A 359 8.47 -15.26 -4.73
CA ILE A 359 9.65 -15.13 -5.59
C ILE A 359 9.32 -15.75 -6.95
N ALA A 360 9.59 -15.03 -8.03
CA ALA A 360 9.55 -15.53 -9.40
C ALA A 360 10.96 -15.69 -9.97
N HIS A 361 11.22 -16.80 -10.64
CA HIS A 361 12.49 -17.09 -11.30
C HIS A 361 12.27 -17.99 -12.51
N ARG A 362 12.76 -17.58 -13.70
CA ARG A 362 12.74 -18.36 -14.96
C ARG A 362 11.40 -19.07 -15.23
N ASP A 363 10.38 -18.26 -15.47
CA ASP A 363 9.03 -18.69 -15.86
C ASP A 363 8.29 -19.51 -14.80
N ARG A 364 8.69 -19.42 -13.53
CA ARG A 364 8.03 -20.04 -12.38
C ARG A 364 7.98 -19.09 -11.20
N TYR A 365 7.01 -19.31 -10.32
CA TYR A 365 6.94 -18.63 -9.03
C TYR A 365 6.70 -19.62 -7.89
N ILE A 366 7.08 -19.21 -6.69
CA ILE A 366 6.72 -19.84 -5.42
C ILE A 366 6.40 -18.75 -4.39
N GLY A 367 5.38 -18.96 -3.58
CA GLY A 367 4.91 -17.99 -2.60
C GLY A 367 4.17 -18.61 -1.42
N LEU A 368 3.96 -17.79 -0.41
CA LEU A 368 3.22 -18.11 0.80
C LEU A 368 2.05 -17.13 0.96
N ILE A 369 0.88 -17.68 1.23
CA ILE A 369 -0.33 -16.97 1.65
C ILE A 369 -0.65 -17.39 3.09
N TRP A 370 -1.03 -16.46 3.96
CA TRP A 370 -1.34 -16.79 5.36
C TRP A 370 -2.61 -16.12 5.87
N GLU A 371 -3.16 -16.64 6.96
CA GLU A 371 -4.24 -16.00 7.69
C GLU A 371 -3.66 -14.94 8.66
N PRO A 372 -4.05 -13.66 8.56
CA PRO A 372 -3.61 -12.64 9.50
C PRO A 372 -4.09 -12.97 10.93
N SER A 373 -3.21 -12.80 11.92
CA SER A 373 -3.53 -12.91 13.35
C SER A 373 -2.41 -12.29 14.19
N ASP A 374 -2.69 -12.05 15.48
CA ASP A 374 -1.70 -11.54 16.45
C ASP A 374 -0.53 -12.51 16.72
N LEU A 375 -0.62 -13.74 16.22
CA LEU A 375 0.41 -14.75 16.34
C LEU A 375 1.18 -15.01 15.04
N VAL A 376 0.97 -14.23 13.96
CA VAL A 376 1.64 -14.46 12.68
C VAL A 376 2.37 -13.21 12.19
N ALA A 377 3.70 -13.23 12.25
CA ALA A 377 4.61 -12.29 11.62
C ALA A 377 5.28 -12.91 10.38
N PRO A 378 5.15 -12.30 9.19
CA PRO A 378 5.94 -12.70 8.04
C PRO A 378 7.40 -12.25 8.17
N VAL A 379 8.29 -13.07 7.63
CA VAL A 379 9.72 -12.80 7.49
C VAL A 379 10.07 -12.91 6.02
N PHE A 380 10.59 -11.84 5.42
CA PHE A 380 11.00 -11.81 4.01
C PHE A 380 12.37 -11.16 3.87
N ASP A 381 13.32 -11.86 3.24
CA ASP A 381 14.64 -11.31 2.95
C ASP A 381 15.18 -11.96 1.67
N SER A 382 15.52 -11.13 0.69
CA SER A 382 15.88 -11.53 -0.67
C SER A 382 17.03 -10.66 -1.19
N PRO A 383 18.27 -11.17 -1.29
CA PRO A 383 18.68 -12.50 -0.86
C PRO A 383 18.66 -12.66 0.66
N ASP A 384 18.68 -13.91 1.11
CA ASP A 384 18.71 -14.26 2.53
C ASP A 384 20.03 -13.83 3.19
N THR A 385 19.94 -12.80 4.02
CA THR A 385 20.98 -12.31 4.93
C THR A 385 20.72 -12.70 6.39
N ILE A 386 19.55 -13.28 6.68
CA ILE A 386 19.14 -13.69 8.03
C ILE A 386 19.82 -15.01 8.42
N TYR A 387 19.76 -16.01 7.54
CA TYR A 387 20.35 -17.33 7.77
C TYR A 387 21.65 -17.55 6.98
N GLY A 388 21.92 -16.72 5.97
CA GLY A 388 23.12 -16.82 5.13
C GLY A 388 23.12 -18.07 4.24
N GLY A 389 21.94 -18.51 3.79
CA GLY A 389 21.76 -19.73 2.99
C GLY A 389 22.28 -19.64 1.56
N GLY A 390 22.51 -18.43 1.02
CA GLY A 390 22.81 -18.23 -0.41
C GLY A 390 21.56 -18.38 -1.31
N ALA A 391 20.39 -18.15 -0.73
CA ALA A 391 19.05 -18.32 -1.31
C ALA A 391 18.22 -17.06 -1.02
N HIS A 392 16.89 -17.17 -1.06
CA HIS A 392 15.94 -16.23 -0.47
C HIS A 392 15.33 -16.85 0.79
N VAL A 393 14.70 -16.06 1.67
CA VAL A 393 13.91 -16.59 2.79
C VAL A 393 12.50 -15.99 2.82
N MET A 394 11.53 -16.87 2.99
CA MET A 394 10.13 -16.57 3.26
C MET A 394 9.73 -17.41 4.48
N ALA A 395 9.40 -16.78 5.61
CA ALA A 395 8.97 -17.50 6.82
C ALA A 395 7.79 -16.84 7.50
N LEU A 396 7.11 -17.58 8.36
CA LEU A 396 6.03 -17.10 9.23
C LEU A 396 6.36 -17.52 10.66
N THR A 397 6.32 -16.56 11.59
CA THR A 397 6.74 -16.73 12.98
C THR A 397 5.73 -16.14 13.97
N ALA A 398 5.78 -16.52 15.24
CA ALA A 398 4.96 -15.93 16.31
C ALA A 398 5.82 -15.26 17.39
N PRO A 399 5.32 -14.23 18.08
CA PRO A 399 4.08 -13.51 17.78
C PRO A 399 4.24 -12.53 16.60
N ALA A 400 3.11 -11.94 16.18
CA ALA A 400 3.11 -10.82 15.22
C ALA A 400 3.85 -9.60 15.77
N VAL A 401 4.23 -8.66 14.89
CA VAL A 401 4.72 -7.33 15.31
C VAL A 401 3.57 -6.55 15.96
N GLY A 402 3.86 -5.87 17.07
CA GLY A 402 2.88 -5.18 17.91
C GLY A 402 3.45 -4.96 19.32
N ASP A 403 2.60 -4.98 20.34
CA ASP A 403 2.99 -4.70 21.75
C ASP A 403 4.08 -5.62 22.32
N LEU A 404 4.22 -6.83 21.76
CA LEU A 404 5.17 -7.84 22.23
C LEU A 404 6.47 -7.86 21.43
N ARG A 405 6.48 -7.31 20.21
CA ARG A 405 7.55 -7.48 19.24
C ARG A 405 7.69 -6.23 18.38
N PHE A 406 8.91 -5.70 18.34
CA PHE A 406 9.25 -4.62 17.43
C PHE A 406 9.28 -5.09 15.98
N GLU A 407 8.94 -4.17 15.09
CA GLU A 407 9.16 -4.34 13.67
C GLU A 407 10.63 -4.67 13.38
N ASN A 408 10.87 -5.57 12.44
CA ASN A 408 12.15 -6.11 12.00
C ASN A 408 12.94 -6.96 13.01
N ASP A 409 12.49 -7.08 14.26
CA ASP A 409 13.11 -8.01 15.21
C ASP A 409 12.63 -9.44 14.95
N LEU A 410 13.52 -10.42 15.08
CA LEU A 410 13.22 -11.83 14.81
C LEU A 410 12.46 -12.51 15.95
N ALA A 411 12.61 -12.03 17.18
CA ALA A 411 11.94 -12.56 18.37
C ALA A 411 11.21 -11.42 19.11
N ALA A 412 10.18 -11.78 19.87
CA ALA A 412 9.48 -10.85 20.73
C ALA A 412 10.36 -10.40 21.90
N HIS A 413 10.21 -9.15 22.32
CA HIS A 413 10.84 -8.63 23.54
C HIS A 413 10.03 -8.97 24.79
N THR A 414 8.72 -9.19 24.65
CA THR A 414 7.83 -9.66 25.71
C THR A 414 7.23 -11.00 25.30
N PRO A 415 7.25 -12.05 26.15
CA PRO A 415 6.64 -13.31 25.79
C PRO A 415 5.11 -13.22 25.71
N PHE A 416 4.51 -14.09 24.91
CA PHE A 416 3.10 -14.45 25.07
C PHE A 416 2.99 -15.78 25.81
N ARG A 417 1.87 -15.97 26.52
CA ARG A 417 1.65 -17.19 27.31
C ARG A 417 0.99 -18.29 26.47
N LEU A 418 1.65 -19.43 26.38
CA LEU A 418 1.11 -20.69 25.88
C LEU A 418 0.65 -21.54 27.07
N LEU A 419 -0.66 -21.79 27.17
CA LEU A 419 -1.25 -22.55 28.28
C LEU A 419 -1.12 -24.07 28.06
N ALA A 420 -0.88 -24.80 29.14
CA ALA A 420 -0.81 -26.26 29.14
C ALA A 420 -2.02 -26.90 28.46
N GLY A 421 -1.76 -27.81 27.50
CA GLY A 421 -2.80 -28.53 26.77
C GLY A 421 -3.67 -27.68 25.85
N ARG A 422 -3.37 -26.38 25.67
CA ARG A 422 -4.09 -25.47 24.77
C ARG A 422 -3.20 -25.13 23.56
N PRO A 423 -3.33 -25.87 22.44
CA PRO A 423 -2.51 -25.61 21.27
C PRO A 423 -2.75 -24.24 20.66
N VAL A 424 -1.69 -23.63 20.11
CA VAL A 424 -1.78 -22.52 19.16
C VAL A 424 -1.62 -23.04 17.74
N ARG A 425 -2.32 -22.40 16.79
CA ARG A 425 -2.44 -22.88 15.41
C ARG A 425 -2.21 -21.78 14.40
N SER A 426 -1.71 -22.17 13.22
CA SER A 426 -1.62 -21.30 12.05
C SER A 426 -1.90 -22.12 10.79
N ARG A 427 -2.51 -21.45 9.80
CA ARG A 427 -2.73 -21.97 8.46
C ARG A 427 -1.96 -21.14 7.44
N VAL A 428 -1.22 -21.84 6.60
CA VAL A 428 -0.45 -21.27 5.49
C VAL A 428 -0.84 -22.02 4.21
N VAL A 429 -0.88 -21.31 3.09
CA VAL A 429 -1.03 -21.91 1.77
C VAL A 429 0.24 -21.63 0.97
N ILE A 430 0.92 -22.68 0.56
CA ILE A 430 2.02 -22.59 -0.39
C ILE A 430 1.40 -22.57 -1.78
N VAL A 431 1.80 -21.58 -2.58
CA VAL A 431 1.42 -21.45 -3.99
C VAL A 431 2.67 -21.56 -4.84
N ALA A 432 2.59 -22.31 -5.93
CA ALA A 432 3.67 -22.35 -6.91
C ALA A 432 3.09 -22.65 -8.29
N GLY A 433 3.75 -22.20 -9.35
CA GLY A 433 3.25 -22.40 -10.70
C GLY A 433 4.14 -21.75 -11.75
N GLN A 434 3.65 -21.73 -12.99
CA GLN A 434 4.32 -21.07 -14.09
C GLN A 434 4.00 -19.58 -14.13
N GLY A 435 4.97 -18.76 -14.51
CA GLY A 435 4.81 -17.31 -14.59
C GLY A 435 6.12 -16.60 -14.92
N LYS A 436 6.11 -15.76 -15.97
CA LYS A 436 7.27 -14.95 -16.37
C LYS A 436 7.60 -13.84 -15.36
N THR A 437 6.60 -13.44 -14.58
CA THR A 437 6.63 -12.34 -13.61
C THR A 437 5.98 -12.81 -12.31
N ILE A 438 5.85 -11.90 -11.33
CA ILE A 438 5.17 -12.19 -10.06
C ILE A 438 3.65 -12.10 -10.14
N VAL A 439 3.09 -11.55 -11.23
CA VAL A 439 1.64 -11.35 -11.41
C VAL A 439 0.82 -12.64 -11.20
N PRO A 440 1.21 -13.81 -11.72
CA PRO A 440 0.47 -15.05 -11.47
C PRO A 440 0.36 -15.43 -9.99
N ALA A 441 1.30 -15.02 -9.13
CA ALA A 441 1.19 -15.22 -7.69
C ALA A 441 0.10 -14.33 -7.07
N VAL A 442 -0.06 -13.10 -7.56
CA VAL A 442 -1.13 -12.17 -7.17
C VAL A 442 -2.50 -12.69 -7.63
N GLU A 443 -2.59 -13.15 -8.87
CA GLU A 443 -3.80 -13.80 -9.39
C GLU A 443 -4.18 -15.02 -8.56
N LYS A 444 -3.19 -15.87 -8.22
CA LYS A 444 -3.41 -17.05 -7.37
C LYS A 444 -3.88 -16.67 -5.97
N TYR A 445 -3.39 -15.58 -5.38
CA TYR A 445 -3.92 -15.07 -4.11
C TYR A 445 -5.41 -14.76 -4.22
N VAL A 446 -5.83 -14.03 -5.25
CA VAL A 446 -7.25 -13.70 -5.48
C VAL A 446 -8.08 -14.95 -5.72
N GLN A 447 -7.56 -15.95 -6.45
CA GLN A 447 -8.25 -17.23 -6.65
C GLN A 447 -8.42 -18.03 -5.35
N VAL A 448 -7.45 -17.97 -4.43
CA VAL A 448 -7.46 -18.73 -3.16
C VAL A 448 -8.31 -18.04 -2.09
N ARG A 449 -8.21 -16.71 -1.98
CA ARG A 449 -8.84 -15.94 -0.90
C ARG A 449 -10.14 -15.26 -1.30
N GLY A 450 -10.36 -15.07 -2.59
CA GLY A 450 -11.42 -14.20 -3.07
C GLY A 450 -11.13 -12.73 -2.80
N LEU A 451 -12.12 -11.89 -3.08
CA LEU A 451 -12.08 -10.45 -2.84
C LEU A 451 -13.10 -10.11 -1.74
N LEU A 452 -12.81 -9.09 -0.94
CA LEU A 452 -13.71 -8.59 0.08
C LEU A 452 -14.99 -7.99 -0.54
N PRO A 453 -16.11 -7.90 0.18
CA PRO A 453 -17.25 -7.13 -0.29
C PRO A 453 -16.89 -5.66 -0.53
N ILE A 454 -17.56 -5.01 -1.50
CA ILE A 454 -17.41 -3.56 -1.72
C ILE A 454 -17.81 -2.83 -0.42
N PRO A 455 -16.97 -1.92 0.10
CA PRO A 455 -17.30 -1.15 1.30
C PRO A 455 -18.61 -0.38 1.14
N MET A 456 -19.36 -0.25 2.22
CA MET A 456 -20.59 0.52 2.25
C MET A 456 -20.29 1.94 2.71
N PHE A 457 -20.93 2.93 2.10
CA PHE A 457 -20.95 4.30 2.59
C PHE A 457 -22.25 4.54 3.36
N GLU A 458 -22.14 4.95 4.62
CA GLU A 458 -23.30 5.19 5.48
C GLU A 458 -24.24 6.24 4.86
N GLY A 459 -25.55 5.97 4.87
CA GLY A 459 -26.56 6.81 4.24
C GLY A 459 -26.63 6.71 2.71
N GLY A 460 -25.73 5.97 2.07
CA GLY A 460 -25.79 5.63 0.65
C GLY A 460 -25.64 6.84 -0.28
N PHE A 461 -26.32 6.78 -1.43
CA PHE A 461 -26.15 7.73 -2.53
C PHE A 461 -26.46 9.18 -2.13
N ASP A 462 -27.60 9.42 -1.46
CA ASP A 462 -28.05 10.78 -1.12
C ASP A 462 -27.13 11.43 -0.08
N ALA A 463 -26.59 10.63 0.85
CA ALA A 463 -25.59 11.10 1.82
C ALA A 463 -24.28 11.47 1.11
N ALA A 464 -23.83 10.68 0.13
CA ALA A 464 -22.63 10.98 -0.64
C ALA A 464 -22.80 12.26 -1.48
N VAL A 465 -23.94 12.43 -2.16
CA VAL A 465 -24.28 13.66 -2.89
C VAL A 465 -24.27 14.86 -1.97
N THR A 466 -24.87 14.74 -0.78
CA THR A 466 -24.90 15.82 0.22
C THR A 466 -23.49 16.17 0.69
N LEU A 467 -22.67 15.18 1.06
CA LEU A 467 -21.32 15.39 1.56
C LEU A 467 -20.42 16.08 0.53
N LEU A 468 -20.43 15.62 -0.73
CA LEU A 468 -19.64 16.23 -1.80
C LEU A 468 -20.16 17.62 -2.18
N THR A 469 -21.47 17.85 -2.09
CA THR A 469 -22.06 19.19 -2.24
C THR A 469 -21.50 20.16 -1.20
N ARG A 470 -21.39 19.73 0.07
CA ARG A 470 -20.73 20.53 1.12
C ARG A 470 -19.26 20.76 0.78
N GLY A 471 -18.56 19.75 0.26
CA GLY A 471 -17.18 19.88 -0.22
C GLY A 471 -17.01 20.99 -1.25
N TRP A 472 -17.83 21.03 -2.29
CA TRP A 472 -17.71 22.04 -3.35
C TRP A 472 -18.18 23.44 -2.95
N LEU A 473 -19.19 23.55 -2.09
CA LEU A 473 -19.85 24.84 -1.79
C LEU A 473 -19.42 25.47 -0.46
N ASP A 474 -19.19 24.64 0.55
CA ASP A 474 -19.10 25.08 1.96
C ASP A 474 -17.69 24.92 2.56
N SER A 475 -16.78 24.20 1.90
CA SER A 475 -15.40 24.03 2.36
C SER A 475 -14.48 25.15 1.86
N ALA A 476 -13.27 25.24 2.43
CA ALA A 476 -12.25 26.19 2.00
C ALA A 476 -11.65 25.90 0.62
N ILE A 477 -12.09 24.84 -0.08
CA ILE A 477 -11.68 24.56 -1.47
C ILE A 477 -12.18 25.64 -2.44
N ASN A 478 -13.29 26.31 -2.10
CA ASN A 478 -13.97 27.28 -2.96
C ASN A 478 -13.80 28.70 -2.42
N GLU A 479 -13.09 29.54 -3.17
CA GLU A 479 -12.90 30.96 -2.89
C GLU A 479 -13.65 31.81 -3.92
N GLY A 480 -14.97 31.96 -3.72
CA GLY A 480 -15.80 32.82 -4.57
C GLY A 480 -15.86 32.37 -6.03
N GLY A 481 -15.88 31.06 -6.29
CA GLY A 481 -15.89 30.44 -7.62
C GLY A 481 -14.50 30.12 -8.19
N LEU A 482 -13.42 30.57 -7.55
CA LEU A 482 -12.08 30.03 -7.79
C LEU A 482 -11.90 28.79 -6.92
N ILE A 483 -11.29 27.75 -7.48
CA ILE A 483 -11.23 26.43 -6.87
C ILE A 483 -9.77 26.06 -6.62
N ARG A 484 -9.48 25.60 -5.41
CA ARG A 484 -8.17 25.09 -5.02
C ARG A 484 -8.01 23.64 -5.49
N HIS A 485 -6.77 23.23 -5.71
CA HIS A 485 -6.45 21.81 -5.91
C HIS A 485 -6.64 21.01 -4.60
N ALA A 486 -6.13 21.56 -3.51
CA ALA A 486 -6.29 21.07 -2.15
C ALA A 486 -6.26 22.25 -1.15
N VAL A 487 -6.83 22.06 0.04
CA VAL A 487 -6.70 23.00 1.16
C VAL A 487 -5.47 22.61 2.00
N TRP A 488 -4.44 23.44 2.00
CA TRP A 488 -3.20 23.22 2.77
C TRP A 488 -2.44 24.52 3.05
N GLY A 489 -2.90 25.29 4.04
CA GLY A 489 -2.33 26.59 4.37
C GLY A 489 -2.31 27.53 3.16
N THR A 490 -1.13 28.07 2.83
CA THR A 490 -0.93 28.96 1.66
C THR A 490 -0.59 28.21 0.37
N SER A 491 -0.43 26.88 0.42
CA SER A 491 -0.20 26.06 -0.77
C SER A 491 -1.48 25.92 -1.59
N PHE A 492 -1.34 25.56 -2.87
CA PHE A 492 -2.48 25.27 -3.77
C PHE A 492 -3.51 26.40 -3.83
N GLY A 493 -3.07 27.64 -4.08
CA GLY A 493 -3.95 28.80 -4.20
C GLY A 493 -5.11 28.59 -5.18
N ALA A 494 -6.24 29.23 -4.91
CA ALA A 494 -7.45 29.08 -5.71
C ALA A 494 -7.25 29.60 -7.14
N GLN A 495 -7.81 28.89 -8.12
CA GLN A 495 -7.65 29.18 -9.54
C GLN A 495 -8.92 28.84 -10.33
N PRO A 496 -9.08 29.35 -11.57
CA PRO A 496 -10.16 28.88 -12.44
C PRO A 496 -10.01 27.38 -12.72
N ALA A 497 -11.09 26.62 -12.54
CA ALA A 497 -11.13 25.17 -12.76
C ALA A 497 -12.24 24.83 -13.76
N TRP A 498 -11.91 24.06 -14.81
CA TRP A 498 -12.89 23.70 -15.86
C TRP A 498 -13.66 22.42 -15.55
N ASP A 499 -13.10 21.56 -14.71
CA ASP A 499 -13.70 20.30 -14.29
C ASP A 499 -14.69 20.47 -13.13
N ALA A 500 -14.40 21.35 -12.17
CA ALA A 500 -15.26 21.58 -11.00
C ALA A 500 -16.73 21.93 -11.36
N PRO A 501 -17.03 22.82 -12.33
CA PRO A 501 -18.41 23.12 -12.69
C PRO A 501 -19.19 21.90 -13.20
N VAL A 502 -18.55 20.95 -13.89
CA VAL A 502 -19.21 19.71 -14.35
C VAL A 502 -19.60 18.83 -13.16
N TYR A 503 -18.71 18.67 -12.19
CA TYR A 503 -18.99 17.90 -10.99
C TYR A 503 -20.12 18.53 -10.16
N VAL A 504 -20.10 19.85 -10.00
CA VAL A 504 -21.17 20.60 -9.31
C VAL A 504 -22.50 20.49 -10.05
N ASP A 505 -22.48 20.60 -11.37
CA ASP A 505 -23.65 20.47 -12.24
C ASP A 505 -24.27 19.06 -12.17
N TRP A 506 -23.43 18.02 -12.14
CA TRP A 506 -23.88 16.66 -11.95
C TRP A 506 -24.57 16.47 -10.59
N LEU A 507 -24.00 17.00 -9.51
CA LEU A 507 -24.61 16.94 -8.17
C LEU A 507 -25.97 17.66 -8.14
N ALA A 508 -26.10 18.80 -8.84
CA ALA A 508 -27.36 19.55 -8.90
C ALA A 508 -28.50 18.71 -9.48
N ARG A 509 -28.22 17.82 -10.44
CA ARG A 509 -29.22 16.92 -11.05
C ARG A 509 -29.54 15.69 -10.23
N HIS A 510 -28.71 15.38 -9.24
CA HIS A 510 -28.84 14.17 -8.42
C HIS A 510 -29.21 14.47 -6.96
N SER A 511 -29.32 15.75 -6.59
CA SER A 511 -29.81 16.19 -5.28
C SER A 511 -31.33 16.21 -5.24
N ALA A 512 -31.92 15.56 -4.24
CA ALA A 512 -33.36 15.65 -3.96
C ALA A 512 -33.75 16.95 -3.22
N ASP A 513 -32.79 17.69 -2.68
CA ASP A 513 -33.02 18.95 -1.95
C ASP A 513 -32.99 20.15 -2.92
N GLY A 514 -34.16 20.73 -3.21
CA GLY A 514 -34.29 21.89 -4.10
C GLY A 514 -33.55 23.16 -3.63
N GLY A 515 -33.28 23.29 -2.33
CA GLY A 515 -32.39 24.32 -1.79
C GLY A 515 -30.94 24.10 -2.19
N LEU A 516 -30.44 22.86 -2.07
CA LEU A 516 -29.11 22.49 -2.55
C LEU A 516 -28.98 22.60 -4.08
N VAL A 517 -29.99 22.18 -4.84
CA VAL A 517 -30.02 22.30 -6.32
C VAL A 517 -29.77 23.76 -6.75
N ARG A 518 -30.47 24.71 -6.12
CA ARG A 518 -30.29 26.14 -6.39
C ARG A 518 -28.88 26.62 -6.06
N ARG A 519 -28.34 26.26 -4.90
CA ARG A 519 -26.98 26.65 -4.48
C ARG A 519 -25.89 26.05 -5.38
N LEU A 520 -26.06 24.79 -5.80
CA LEU A 520 -25.15 24.13 -6.73
C LEU A 520 -25.18 24.82 -8.10
N THR A 521 -26.38 25.16 -8.60
CA THR A 521 -26.54 25.92 -9.86
C THR A 521 -25.85 27.28 -9.78
N GLU A 522 -26.07 28.04 -8.70
CA GLU A 522 -25.42 29.34 -8.47
C GLU A 522 -23.88 29.20 -8.36
N GLY A 523 -23.41 28.18 -7.64
CA GLY A 523 -21.98 27.90 -7.48
C GLY A 523 -21.30 27.50 -8.80
N ARG A 524 -21.96 26.69 -9.62
CA ARG A 524 -21.53 26.33 -10.99
C ARG A 524 -21.38 27.59 -11.83
N ASP A 525 -22.41 28.43 -11.90
CA ASP A 525 -22.42 29.64 -12.73
C ASP A 525 -21.36 30.63 -12.28
N LEU A 526 -21.17 30.77 -10.96
CA LEU A 526 -20.10 31.59 -10.40
C LEU A 526 -18.72 31.08 -10.81
N ALA A 527 -18.47 29.76 -10.74
CA ALA A 527 -17.19 29.17 -11.16
C ALA A 527 -16.94 29.34 -12.66
N VAL A 528 -17.95 29.13 -13.51
CA VAL A 528 -17.87 29.38 -14.96
C VAL A 528 -17.56 30.86 -15.24
N SER A 529 -18.13 31.79 -14.48
CA SER A 529 -17.85 33.24 -14.63
C SER A 529 -16.38 33.62 -14.37
N LYS A 530 -15.60 32.76 -13.69
CA LYS A 530 -14.18 32.99 -13.42
C LYS A 530 -13.26 32.54 -14.56
N TRP A 531 -13.79 31.88 -15.58
CA TRP A 531 -12.96 31.39 -16.67
C TRP A 531 -12.35 32.55 -17.48
N PRO A 532 -11.03 32.53 -17.71
CA PRO A 532 -10.36 33.53 -18.52
C PRO A 532 -10.83 33.47 -19.98
N ALA A 533 -11.15 34.62 -20.54
CA ALA A 533 -11.46 34.75 -21.96
C ALA A 533 -10.29 34.26 -22.83
N GLY A 534 -10.59 33.45 -23.86
CA GLY A 534 -9.60 32.98 -24.84
C GLY A 534 -8.62 31.91 -24.34
N ARG A 535 -8.82 31.32 -23.15
CA ARG A 535 -8.01 30.18 -22.65
C ARG A 535 -8.87 28.99 -22.21
N PRO A 536 -9.72 28.42 -23.10
CA PRO A 536 -10.59 27.30 -22.72
C PRO A 536 -9.77 26.05 -22.33
N TYR A 537 -10.20 25.40 -21.24
CA TYR A 537 -9.69 24.10 -20.77
C TYR A 537 -8.21 24.03 -20.37
N TRP A 538 -7.64 25.16 -19.92
CA TRP A 538 -6.23 25.26 -19.54
C TRP A 538 -5.94 24.83 -18.08
N GLY A 539 -6.97 24.65 -17.24
CA GLY A 539 -6.83 24.28 -15.83
C GLY A 539 -7.83 23.22 -15.35
N THR A 540 -7.35 22.22 -14.62
CA THR A 540 -8.16 21.22 -13.93
C THR A 540 -7.63 21.04 -12.52
N VAL A 541 -8.50 20.84 -11.54
CA VAL A 541 -8.09 20.61 -10.14
C VAL A 541 -8.10 19.13 -9.77
N SER A 542 -8.91 18.30 -10.41
CA SER A 542 -9.05 16.88 -10.08
C SER A 542 -7.91 16.03 -10.67
N HIS A 543 -7.57 14.94 -9.98
CA HIS A 543 -6.57 13.97 -10.46
C HIS A 543 -7.10 13.11 -11.60
N VAL A 544 -8.38 12.73 -11.56
CA VAL A 544 -9.06 12.06 -12.67
C VAL A 544 -9.55 13.11 -13.66
N ARG A 545 -8.99 13.07 -14.87
CA ARG A 545 -9.28 14.03 -15.95
C ARG A 545 -10.02 13.33 -17.07
N THR A 546 -11.12 13.94 -17.50
CA THR A 546 -11.94 13.46 -18.62
C THR A 546 -12.24 14.62 -19.58
N PRO A 547 -12.65 14.32 -20.82
CA PRO A 547 -13.19 15.30 -21.76
C PRO A 547 -14.56 15.91 -21.38
N ALA A 548 -15.20 15.43 -20.30
CA ALA A 548 -16.55 15.84 -19.91
C ALA A 548 -16.78 17.36 -19.84
N PRO A 549 -15.83 18.21 -19.37
CA PRO A 549 -15.98 19.66 -19.42
C PRO A 549 -16.33 20.23 -20.78
N ALA A 550 -15.67 19.77 -21.85
CA ALA A 550 -15.96 20.24 -23.19
C ALA A 550 -17.32 19.71 -23.70
N LEU A 551 -17.67 18.48 -23.34
CA LEU A 551 -18.91 17.84 -23.76
C LEU A 551 -20.15 18.44 -23.08
N VAL A 552 -20.03 18.88 -21.82
CA VAL A 552 -21.15 19.46 -21.04
C VAL A 552 -21.22 20.98 -21.20
N LEU A 553 -20.07 21.68 -21.21
CA LEU A 553 -20.02 23.14 -21.13
C LEU A 553 -19.71 23.81 -22.48
N GLY A 554 -19.41 23.04 -23.55
CA GLY A 554 -19.28 23.54 -24.93
C GLY A 554 -17.85 23.59 -25.45
N ASP A 555 -17.60 24.28 -26.57
CA ASP A 555 -16.27 24.47 -27.16
C ASP A 555 -15.46 23.18 -27.46
N VAL A 556 -16.17 22.11 -27.82
CA VAL A 556 -15.58 20.78 -28.12
C VAL A 556 -14.47 20.85 -29.18
N GLU A 557 -14.70 21.55 -30.30
CA GLU A 557 -13.68 21.67 -31.36
C GLU A 557 -12.40 22.34 -30.85
N THR A 558 -12.53 23.36 -30.01
CA THR A 558 -11.38 24.06 -29.41
C THR A 558 -10.63 23.16 -28.44
N TYR A 559 -11.36 22.38 -27.64
CA TYR A 559 -10.77 21.37 -26.76
C TYR A 559 -9.98 20.32 -27.56
N VAL A 560 -10.57 19.77 -28.64
CA VAL A 560 -9.90 18.78 -29.49
C VAL A 560 -8.64 19.37 -30.14
N ARG A 561 -8.70 20.58 -30.72
CA ARG A 561 -7.52 21.25 -31.30
C ARG A 561 -6.41 21.45 -30.26
N SER A 562 -6.77 21.85 -29.04
CA SER A 562 -5.83 22.04 -27.93
C SER A 562 -5.13 20.73 -27.55
N ARG A 563 -5.89 19.65 -27.33
CA ARG A 563 -5.34 18.32 -26.97
C ARG A 563 -4.49 17.73 -28.09
N HIS A 564 -4.92 17.89 -29.34
CA HIS A 564 -4.16 17.49 -30.51
C HIS A 564 -2.80 18.20 -30.60
N ALA A 565 -2.77 19.52 -30.45
CA ALA A 565 -1.52 20.29 -30.46
C ALA A 565 -0.59 19.91 -29.30
N GLU A 566 -1.16 19.70 -28.11
CA GLU A 566 -0.44 19.24 -26.94
C GLU A 566 0.22 17.87 -27.17
N ALA A 567 -0.49 16.92 -27.77
CA ALA A 567 0.00 15.57 -28.03
C ALA A 567 1.23 15.56 -28.96
N PHE A 568 1.23 16.37 -30.03
CA PHE A 568 2.42 16.55 -30.87
C PHE A 568 3.58 17.23 -30.13
N GLY A 569 3.30 18.04 -29.12
CA GLY A 569 4.32 18.55 -28.20
C GLY A 569 4.93 17.43 -27.36
N LEU A 570 4.09 16.59 -26.75
CA LEU A 570 4.52 15.48 -25.88
C LEU A 570 5.35 14.42 -26.63
N LEU A 571 5.02 14.13 -27.90
CA LEU A 571 5.80 13.19 -28.72
C LEU A 571 7.29 13.58 -28.83
N LYS A 572 7.62 14.88 -28.72
CA LYS A 572 9.00 15.39 -28.79
C LYS A 572 9.81 15.10 -27.52
N ASN A 573 9.18 14.65 -26.44
CA ASN A 573 9.87 14.26 -25.20
C ASN A 573 10.54 12.89 -25.30
N PHE A 574 10.31 12.16 -26.38
CA PHE A 574 10.80 10.80 -26.60
C PHE A 574 11.91 10.78 -27.64
N ASP A 575 12.92 9.95 -27.42
CA ASP A 575 13.98 9.70 -28.40
C ASP A 575 13.57 8.68 -29.47
N ALA A 576 14.52 8.32 -30.33
CA ALA A 576 14.30 7.36 -31.42
C ALA A 576 13.92 5.96 -30.92
N ASP A 577 14.32 5.58 -29.71
CA ASP A 577 14.01 4.29 -29.09
C ASP A 577 12.71 4.35 -28.26
N GLY A 578 12.06 5.51 -28.19
CA GLY A 578 10.83 5.72 -27.42
C GLY A 578 11.09 5.92 -25.93
N ILE A 579 12.30 6.30 -25.54
CA ILE A 579 12.65 6.58 -24.15
C ILE A 579 12.38 8.05 -23.85
N LYS A 580 11.65 8.30 -22.76
CA LYS A 580 11.58 9.61 -22.11
C LYS A 580 12.64 9.66 -21.03
N HIS A 581 13.71 10.40 -21.30
CA HIS A 581 14.82 10.59 -20.36
C HIS A 581 14.41 11.50 -19.22
N TYR A 582 14.57 11.02 -17.98
CA TYR A 582 14.41 11.82 -16.78
C TYR A 582 15.36 13.02 -16.83
N GLN A 583 14.81 14.20 -16.55
CA GLN A 583 15.57 15.45 -16.47
C GLN A 583 15.64 15.88 -15.01
N PRO A 584 16.83 15.83 -14.37
CA PRO A 584 16.98 16.24 -12.98
C PRO A 584 16.56 17.69 -12.75
N GLY A 585 15.80 17.92 -11.68
CA GLY A 585 15.47 19.26 -11.20
C GLY A 585 16.46 19.76 -10.16
N LYS A 586 15.95 20.46 -9.13
CA LYS A 586 16.77 20.81 -7.94
C LYS A 586 17.25 19.57 -7.18
N VAL A 587 16.42 18.52 -7.19
CA VAL A 587 16.72 17.21 -6.64
C VAL A 587 16.77 16.24 -7.82
N ASP A 588 17.80 15.40 -7.86
CA ASP A 588 17.93 14.35 -8.86
C ASP A 588 17.31 13.05 -8.34
N TYR A 589 16.04 12.82 -8.67
CA TYR A 589 15.31 11.60 -8.29
C TYR A 589 15.77 10.34 -9.01
N SER A 590 16.65 10.43 -10.02
CA SER A 590 17.23 9.24 -10.66
C SER A 590 18.34 8.59 -9.83
N ARG A 591 18.83 9.26 -8.77
CA ARG A 591 19.87 8.74 -7.91
C ARG A 591 19.47 7.39 -7.30
N GLY A 592 20.27 6.37 -7.55
CA GLY A 592 20.03 5.00 -7.08
C GLY A 592 19.26 4.11 -8.05
N HIS A 593 18.71 4.68 -9.13
CA HIS A 593 18.13 3.91 -10.23
C HIS A 593 19.21 3.44 -11.21
N PHE A 594 19.02 2.29 -11.84
CA PHE A 594 20.00 1.69 -12.75
C PHE A 594 19.97 2.28 -14.18
N THR A 595 19.05 3.20 -14.44
CA THR A 595 18.89 3.89 -15.72
C THR A 595 18.23 5.27 -15.48
N TYR A 596 18.11 6.10 -16.52
CA TYR A 596 17.51 7.44 -16.46
C TYR A 596 16.07 7.46 -17.03
N HIS A 597 15.36 6.34 -17.01
CA HIS A 597 13.96 6.26 -17.44
C HIS A 597 13.19 5.20 -16.64
N ALA A 598 11.87 5.33 -16.62
CA ALA A 598 10.97 4.37 -16.01
C ALA A 598 9.62 4.36 -16.74
N ASN A 599 8.87 3.27 -16.60
CA ASN A 599 7.56 3.11 -17.23
C ASN A 599 6.58 4.21 -16.80
N GLY A 600 6.50 4.55 -15.51
CA GLY A 600 5.59 5.59 -14.99
C GLY A 600 5.88 6.98 -15.55
N LEU A 601 7.16 7.35 -15.64
CA LEU A 601 7.62 8.64 -16.16
C LEU A 601 7.15 8.89 -17.60
N ALA A 602 7.22 7.85 -18.43
CA ALA A 602 6.79 7.87 -19.83
C ALA A 602 5.27 7.73 -19.99
N ALA A 603 4.64 6.82 -19.23
CA ALA A 603 3.25 6.41 -19.43
C ALA A 603 2.24 7.55 -19.29
N ALA A 604 2.52 8.55 -18.44
CA ALA A 604 1.65 9.72 -18.30
C ALA A 604 1.53 10.52 -19.62
N ASP A 605 2.64 10.74 -20.33
CA ASP A 605 2.64 11.46 -21.62
C ASP A 605 2.03 10.59 -22.72
N VAL A 606 2.37 9.29 -22.75
CA VAL A 606 1.82 8.33 -23.72
C VAL A 606 0.29 8.26 -23.60
N THR A 607 -0.24 8.22 -22.38
CA THR A 607 -1.69 8.24 -22.14
C THR A 607 -2.35 9.47 -22.75
N ARG A 608 -1.77 10.66 -22.58
CA ARG A 608 -2.31 11.93 -23.11
C ARG A 608 -2.25 11.97 -24.64
N VAL A 609 -1.18 11.43 -25.24
CA VAL A 609 -1.05 11.28 -26.69
C VAL A 609 -2.16 10.39 -27.24
N LEU A 610 -2.39 9.22 -26.64
CA LEU A 610 -3.40 8.28 -27.10
C LEU A 610 -4.82 8.79 -26.86
N GLU A 611 -5.08 9.48 -25.76
CA GLU A 611 -6.38 10.12 -25.50
C GLU A 611 -6.67 11.21 -26.55
N ALA A 612 -5.69 12.07 -26.85
CA ALA A 612 -5.82 13.06 -27.93
C ALA A 612 -6.03 12.42 -29.31
N ALA A 613 -5.42 11.25 -29.56
CA ALA A 613 -5.65 10.50 -30.78
C ALA A 613 -7.10 10.00 -30.90
N THR A 614 -7.72 9.54 -29.79
CA THR A 614 -9.16 9.19 -29.81
C THR A 614 -10.04 10.40 -30.09
N LEU A 615 -9.71 11.56 -29.49
CA LEU A 615 -10.47 12.80 -29.63
C LEU A 615 -10.39 13.41 -31.03
N SER A 616 -9.25 13.31 -31.70
CA SER A 616 -9.02 13.93 -33.02
C SER A 616 -9.22 12.98 -34.19
N ALA A 617 -9.08 11.67 -33.96
CA ALA A 617 -8.98 10.65 -35.00
C ALA A 617 -7.94 10.99 -36.10
N ASP A 618 -6.92 11.78 -35.78
CA ASP A 618 -5.87 12.15 -36.74
C ASP A 618 -5.01 10.93 -37.09
N PRO A 619 -4.94 10.50 -38.37
CA PRO A 619 -4.23 9.29 -38.75
C PRO A 619 -2.73 9.33 -38.42
N GLN A 620 -2.10 10.51 -38.49
CA GLN A 620 -0.69 10.67 -38.21
C GLN A 620 -0.41 10.52 -36.71
N LEU A 621 -1.23 11.13 -35.86
CA LEU A 621 -1.14 11.03 -34.40
C LEU A 621 -1.43 9.61 -33.91
N ILE A 622 -2.43 8.93 -34.48
CA ILE A 622 -2.72 7.52 -34.19
C ILE A 622 -1.49 6.66 -34.52
N ALA A 623 -0.95 6.78 -35.73
CA ALA A 623 0.20 5.99 -36.15
C ALA A 623 1.43 6.23 -35.24
N GLN A 624 1.74 7.48 -34.92
CA GLN A 624 2.87 7.82 -34.03
C GLN A 624 2.64 7.37 -32.59
N GLY A 625 1.43 7.55 -32.06
CA GLY A 625 1.07 7.13 -30.70
C GLY A 625 1.15 5.61 -30.52
N LEU A 626 0.62 4.84 -31.46
CA LEU A 626 0.69 3.37 -31.43
C LEU A 626 2.13 2.87 -31.62
N ALA A 627 2.90 3.47 -32.54
CA ALA A 627 4.32 3.13 -32.70
C ALA A 627 5.13 3.43 -31.43
N LEU A 628 4.82 4.53 -30.72
CA LEU A 628 5.42 4.82 -29.43
C LEU A 628 5.02 3.80 -28.37
N LEU A 629 3.75 3.36 -28.33
CA LEU A 629 3.26 2.34 -27.42
C LEU A 629 3.92 0.96 -27.66
N ASP A 630 4.17 0.59 -28.92
CA ASP A 630 4.93 -0.63 -29.26
C ASP A 630 6.38 -0.56 -28.73
N LYS A 631 7.01 0.62 -28.79
CA LYS A 631 8.32 0.85 -28.17
C LYS A 631 8.25 0.76 -26.64
N GLN A 632 7.20 1.32 -26.01
CA GLN A 632 6.98 1.17 -24.56
C GLN A 632 6.86 -0.32 -24.17
N THR A 633 6.15 -1.10 -24.97
CA THR A 633 6.00 -2.55 -24.76
C THR A 633 7.36 -3.24 -24.79
N SER A 634 8.16 -2.94 -25.82
CA SER A 634 9.51 -3.52 -25.99
C SER A 634 10.44 -3.19 -24.83
N LEU A 635 10.32 -1.99 -24.24
CA LEU A 635 11.14 -1.53 -23.13
C LEU A 635 10.71 -2.09 -21.78
N TYR A 636 9.40 -2.23 -21.54
CA TYR A 636 8.86 -2.36 -20.18
C TYR A 636 8.00 -3.60 -19.94
N VAL A 637 7.68 -4.41 -20.95
CA VAL A 637 6.91 -5.64 -20.73
C VAL A 637 7.58 -6.50 -19.64
N GLY A 638 6.79 -6.92 -18.65
CA GLY A 638 7.28 -7.75 -17.56
C GLY A 638 8.12 -7.03 -16.50
N THR A 639 8.28 -5.70 -16.55
CA THR A 639 9.02 -4.94 -15.53
C THR A 639 8.14 -4.51 -14.35
N VAL A 640 8.77 -4.03 -13.28
CA VAL A 640 8.08 -3.47 -12.09
C VAL A 640 7.53 -2.07 -12.43
N PRO A 641 6.29 -1.72 -12.03
CA PRO A 641 5.73 -0.37 -12.25
C PRO A 641 6.47 0.66 -11.38
N ARG A 642 7.26 1.57 -11.95
CA ARG A 642 8.14 2.50 -11.23
C ARG A 642 8.02 3.95 -11.73
N GLY A 643 8.27 4.88 -10.82
CA GLY A 643 8.69 6.25 -11.13
C GLY A 643 7.67 7.12 -11.86
N ALA A 644 6.41 7.16 -11.40
CA ALA A 644 5.43 8.13 -11.90
C ALA A 644 5.44 9.44 -11.08
N GLN A 645 5.86 9.39 -9.81
CA GLN A 645 5.86 10.54 -8.88
C GLN A 645 7.22 11.23 -8.69
N THR A 646 8.02 11.38 -9.75
CA THR A 646 9.41 11.91 -9.67
C THR A 646 9.53 13.43 -9.48
N TRP A 647 8.54 14.04 -8.83
CA TRP A 647 8.62 15.38 -8.24
C TRP A 647 8.96 15.32 -6.74
N GLU A 648 8.69 14.19 -6.08
CA GLU A 648 8.95 13.97 -4.64
C GLU A 648 9.51 12.58 -4.31
N VAL A 649 9.28 11.58 -5.16
CA VAL A 649 9.65 10.18 -4.95
C VAL A 649 10.80 9.77 -5.88
N PRO A 650 11.76 8.94 -5.43
CA PRO A 650 12.84 8.43 -6.29
C PRO A 650 12.32 7.70 -7.54
N LEU A 651 12.97 7.88 -8.69
CA LEU A 651 12.64 7.25 -9.98
C LEU A 651 12.64 5.72 -9.91
N HIS A 652 13.47 5.16 -9.02
CA HIS A 652 13.52 3.73 -8.76
C HIS A 652 12.21 3.21 -8.13
N THR A 653 11.43 4.02 -7.41
CA THR A 653 10.38 3.52 -6.51
C THR A 653 9.20 2.87 -7.25
N PRO A 654 8.73 1.68 -6.82
CA PRO A 654 7.49 1.09 -7.32
C PRO A 654 6.27 1.97 -7.00
N ASP A 655 5.34 2.10 -7.95
CA ASP A 655 4.34 3.17 -7.96
C ASP A 655 3.01 2.71 -8.59
N ILE A 656 1.89 2.92 -7.90
CA ILE A 656 0.56 2.54 -8.40
C ILE A 656 0.12 3.41 -9.60
N LEU A 657 0.56 4.67 -9.69
CA LEU A 657 0.25 5.54 -10.82
C LEU A 657 0.94 5.07 -12.09
N ALA A 658 2.12 4.45 -11.99
CA ALA A 658 2.76 3.81 -13.13
C ALA A 658 1.88 2.68 -13.70
N SER A 659 1.27 1.88 -12.81
CA SER A 659 0.28 0.86 -13.22
C SER A 659 -0.96 1.52 -13.84
N ALA A 660 -1.51 2.56 -13.21
CA ALA A 660 -2.69 3.29 -13.70
C ALA A 660 -2.50 3.82 -15.12
N HIS A 661 -1.38 4.51 -15.37
CA HIS A 661 -1.08 5.09 -16.68
C HIS A 661 -0.82 4.01 -17.73
N MET A 662 -0.14 2.92 -17.38
CA MET A 662 0.05 1.81 -18.32
C MET A 662 -1.28 1.14 -18.68
N VAL A 663 -2.15 0.84 -17.71
CA VAL A 663 -3.50 0.29 -17.97
C VAL A 663 -4.26 1.20 -18.93
N LYS A 664 -4.29 2.50 -18.66
CA LYS A 664 -5.01 3.47 -19.48
C LYS A 664 -4.41 3.57 -20.89
N ALA A 665 -3.09 3.66 -21.02
CA ALA A 665 -2.39 3.73 -22.31
C ALA A 665 -2.69 2.49 -23.18
N TYR A 666 -2.55 1.29 -22.63
CA TYR A 666 -2.81 0.07 -23.38
C TYR A 666 -4.30 -0.14 -23.71
N THR A 667 -5.20 0.26 -22.81
CA THR A 667 -6.64 0.26 -23.10
C THR A 667 -6.97 1.21 -24.25
N LEU A 668 -6.42 2.43 -24.26
CA LEU A 668 -6.58 3.38 -25.37
C LEU A 668 -5.92 2.88 -26.66
N GLY A 669 -4.76 2.22 -26.57
CA GLY A 669 -4.12 1.56 -27.71
C GLY A 669 -5.02 0.50 -28.34
N HIS A 670 -5.68 -0.32 -27.51
CA HIS A 670 -6.70 -1.27 -27.97
C HIS A 670 -7.90 -0.55 -28.61
N VAL A 671 -8.45 0.49 -27.98
CA VAL A 671 -9.53 1.29 -28.56
C VAL A 671 -9.15 1.83 -29.93
N LEU A 672 -7.96 2.42 -30.08
CA LEU A 672 -7.48 3.02 -31.33
C LEU A 672 -7.20 2.00 -32.45
N SER A 673 -6.81 0.77 -32.12
CA SER A 673 -6.30 -0.20 -33.12
C SER A 673 -7.09 -1.51 -33.26
N GLY A 674 -7.92 -1.87 -32.28
CA GLY A 674 -8.57 -3.18 -32.18
C GLY A 674 -7.62 -4.32 -31.82
N ARG A 675 -6.33 -4.03 -31.59
CA ARG A 675 -5.28 -5.04 -31.35
C ARG A 675 -5.48 -5.77 -30.01
N PRO A 676 -5.58 -7.11 -30.00
CA PRO A 676 -5.79 -7.88 -28.78
C PRO A 676 -4.57 -7.93 -27.86
N ASP A 677 -3.36 -7.77 -28.39
CA ASP A 677 -2.12 -7.78 -27.62
C ASP A 677 -1.99 -6.54 -26.71
N TYR A 678 -2.52 -5.38 -27.11
CA TYR A 678 -2.65 -4.24 -26.20
C TYR A 678 -3.63 -4.51 -25.06
N LEU A 679 -4.74 -5.20 -25.32
CA LEU A 679 -5.67 -5.57 -24.25
C LEU A 679 -5.03 -6.57 -23.28
N GLU A 680 -4.18 -7.48 -23.76
CA GLU A 680 -3.37 -8.36 -22.92
C GLU A 680 -2.39 -7.57 -22.04
N GLN A 681 -1.69 -6.57 -22.61
CA GLN A 681 -0.83 -5.68 -21.82
C GLN A 681 -1.63 -4.87 -20.79
N ALA A 682 -2.80 -4.36 -21.14
CA ALA A 682 -3.67 -3.65 -20.20
C ALA A 682 -4.05 -4.53 -19.00
N ARG A 683 -4.39 -5.80 -19.22
CA ARG A 683 -4.64 -6.78 -18.15
C ARG A 683 -3.39 -7.02 -17.29
N TYR A 684 -2.23 -7.19 -17.91
CA TYR A 684 -0.98 -7.40 -17.19
C TYR A 684 -0.70 -6.24 -16.24
N TRP A 685 -0.73 -5.00 -16.74
CA TRP A 685 -0.49 -3.80 -15.93
C TRP A 685 -1.60 -3.50 -14.92
N ALA A 686 -2.82 -4.02 -15.12
CA ALA A 686 -3.86 -3.94 -14.11
C ALA A 686 -3.43 -4.78 -12.89
N TRP A 687 -2.98 -6.01 -13.09
CA TRP A 687 -2.50 -6.82 -11.97
C TRP A 687 -1.29 -6.24 -11.24
N THR A 688 -0.44 -5.44 -11.89
CA THR A 688 0.71 -4.83 -11.21
C THR A 688 0.33 -3.75 -10.20
N GLY A 689 -0.87 -3.17 -10.30
CA GLY A 689 -1.38 -2.20 -9.32
C GLY A 689 -2.02 -2.86 -8.08
N VAL A 690 -2.44 -4.12 -8.17
CA VAL A 690 -3.10 -4.83 -7.07
C VAL A 690 -2.25 -4.94 -5.79
N PRO A 691 -0.92 -5.18 -5.83
CA PRO A 691 -0.04 -5.16 -4.65
C PRO A 691 -0.12 -3.91 -3.76
N PHE A 692 -0.64 -2.80 -4.26
CA PHE A 692 -0.80 -1.53 -3.54
C PHE A 692 -2.19 -1.38 -2.88
N VAL A 693 -3.11 -2.33 -3.12
CA VAL A 693 -4.52 -2.30 -2.68
C VAL A 693 -4.73 -3.26 -1.51
N TYR A 694 -5.34 -2.79 -0.42
CA TYR A 694 -5.64 -3.66 0.72
C TYR A 694 -6.73 -4.69 0.38
N LEU A 695 -6.36 -5.97 0.23
CA LEU A 695 -7.29 -7.09 0.00
C LEU A 695 -7.55 -7.93 1.26
N ALA A 696 -7.02 -7.48 2.39
CA ALA A 696 -7.36 -7.92 3.74
C ALA A 696 -7.58 -6.66 4.60
N ASN A 697 -8.50 -6.70 5.57
CA ASN A 697 -8.66 -5.56 6.47
C ASN A 697 -7.43 -5.47 7.40
N PRO A 698 -6.63 -4.39 7.35
CA PRO A 698 -5.40 -4.30 8.12
C PRO A 698 -5.62 -3.95 9.60
N THR A 699 -6.81 -3.45 9.97
CA THR A 699 -7.16 -3.06 11.34
C THR A 699 -8.59 -3.51 11.69
N ALA A 700 -9.01 -3.28 12.93
CA ALA A 700 -10.39 -3.51 13.36
C ALA A 700 -11.37 -2.40 12.88
N GLY A 701 -10.84 -1.31 12.30
CA GLY A 701 -11.64 -0.19 11.81
C GLY A 701 -12.44 -0.52 10.55
N GLU A 702 -13.41 0.34 10.24
CA GLU A 702 -14.24 0.20 9.05
C GLU A 702 -13.45 0.52 7.77
N VAL A 703 -12.60 1.55 7.82
CA VAL A 703 -11.76 1.98 6.71
C VAL A 703 -10.49 1.15 6.68
N GLY A 704 -10.25 0.47 5.57
CA GLY A 704 -9.11 -0.41 5.39
C GLY A 704 -9.23 -1.26 4.13
N PRO A 705 -10.33 -2.04 3.96
CA PRO A 705 -10.57 -2.77 2.72
C PRO A 705 -10.52 -1.84 1.51
N TYR A 706 -9.73 -2.21 0.50
CA TYR A 706 -9.53 -1.46 -0.75
C TYR A 706 -8.95 -0.06 -0.62
N ALA A 707 -8.41 0.27 0.56
CA ALA A 707 -7.50 1.40 0.69
C ALA A 707 -6.28 1.16 -0.22
N THR A 708 -5.63 2.22 -0.68
CA THR A 708 -4.48 2.12 -1.57
C THR A 708 -3.31 2.94 -1.07
N ILE A 709 -2.11 2.36 -1.03
CA ILE A 709 -0.87 3.15 -0.86
C ILE A 709 -0.37 3.65 -2.23
N ALA A 710 0.34 4.77 -2.26
CA ALA A 710 0.83 5.35 -3.52
C ALA A 710 2.07 4.63 -4.07
N VAL A 711 3.09 4.47 -3.21
CA VAL A 711 4.42 4.00 -3.60
C VAL A 711 5.02 3.07 -2.56
N LEU A 712 5.97 2.24 -2.97
CA LEU A 712 6.77 1.40 -2.07
C LEU A 712 8.08 2.10 -1.68
N GLY A 713 7.98 3.29 -1.07
CA GLY A 713 9.14 4.13 -0.75
C GLY A 713 8.78 5.34 0.12
N ALA A 714 9.64 6.36 0.10
CA ALA A 714 9.48 7.58 0.88
C ALA A 714 9.68 8.85 0.05
N THR A 715 9.00 9.92 0.45
CA THR A 715 9.28 11.26 -0.08
C THR A 715 10.72 11.66 0.25
N ASN A 716 11.47 12.11 -0.75
CA ASN A 716 12.88 12.49 -0.64
C ASN A 716 13.77 11.42 0.02
N TRP A 717 13.50 10.13 -0.20
CA TRP A 717 14.18 8.99 0.45
C TRP A 717 14.13 9.01 1.99
N GLN A 718 13.29 9.86 2.60
CA GLN A 718 13.34 10.10 4.05
C GLN A 718 11.96 9.96 4.68
N ALA A 719 11.07 10.92 4.45
CA ALA A 719 9.77 10.95 5.11
C ALA A 719 8.78 11.86 4.35
N PRO A 720 7.47 11.60 4.48
CA PRO A 720 6.90 10.39 5.10
C PRO A 720 7.26 9.12 4.32
N THR A 721 7.25 7.98 5.03
CA THR A 721 7.29 6.65 4.42
C THR A 721 5.86 6.23 4.10
N TRP A 722 5.61 5.72 2.89
CA TRP A 722 4.24 5.51 2.40
C TRP A 722 3.70 4.10 2.64
N PHE A 723 4.45 3.22 3.32
CA PHE A 723 3.97 1.90 3.73
C PHE A 723 2.94 2.02 4.85
N GLY A 724 1.83 1.26 4.78
CA GLY A 724 0.82 1.32 5.84
C GLY A 724 0.00 2.61 5.87
N LEU A 725 0.25 3.53 4.92
CA LEU A 725 -0.33 4.87 4.90
C LEU A 725 -1.08 5.09 3.57
N PRO A 726 -2.38 4.76 3.50
CA PRO A 726 -3.17 4.96 2.30
C PRO A 726 -3.10 6.38 1.76
N VAL A 727 -2.88 6.50 0.45
CA VAL A 727 -2.90 7.73 -0.36
C VAL A 727 -3.93 7.51 -1.47
N GLN A 728 -5.21 7.70 -1.12
CA GLN A 728 -6.31 7.14 -1.88
C GLN A 728 -6.50 7.79 -3.26
N TRP A 729 -6.06 9.04 -3.43
CA TRP A 729 -6.18 9.72 -4.72
C TRP A 729 -5.37 9.02 -5.83
N CYS A 730 -4.21 8.42 -5.51
CA CYS A 730 -3.46 7.59 -6.46
C CYS A 730 -4.25 6.35 -6.85
N GLY A 731 -4.88 5.70 -5.86
CA GLY A 731 -5.80 4.59 -6.06
C GLY A 731 -6.99 4.94 -6.94
N LEU A 732 -7.57 6.14 -6.80
CA LEU A 732 -8.70 6.59 -7.60
C LEU A 732 -8.31 6.80 -9.07
N VAL A 733 -7.08 7.23 -9.36
CA VAL A 733 -6.55 7.29 -10.74
C VAL A 733 -6.38 5.88 -11.31
N TYR A 734 -5.87 4.94 -10.52
CA TYR A 734 -5.80 3.53 -10.89
C TYR A 734 -7.20 2.90 -11.11
N GLY A 735 -8.14 3.15 -10.21
CA GLY A 735 -9.54 2.73 -10.32
C GLY A 735 -10.20 3.28 -11.58
N SER A 736 -9.89 4.52 -11.96
CA SER A 736 -10.37 5.10 -13.23
C SER A 736 -9.88 4.32 -14.45
N ALA A 737 -8.59 3.95 -14.47
CA ALA A 737 -8.03 3.12 -15.53
C ALA A 737 -8.67 1.71 -15.57
N LEU A 738 -8.92 1.11 -14.40
CA LEU A 738 -9.62 -0.18 -14.28
C LEU A 738 -11.08 -0.10 -14.75
N HIS A 739 -11.79 1.00 -14.48
CA HIS A 739 -13.13 1.22 -14.99
C HIS A 739 -13.16 1.19 -16.52
N GLN A 740 -12.22 1.87 -17.17
CA GLN A 740 -12.11 1.87 -18.62
C GLN A 740 -11.73 0.49 -19.17
N LEU A 741 -10.73 -0.19 -18.60
CA LEU A 741 -10.36 -1.56 -18.99
C LEU A 741 -11.54 -2.52 -18.85
N GLY A 742 -12.29 -2.43 -17.75
CA GLY A 742 -13.44 -3.28 -17.47
C GLY A 742 -14.56 -3.17 -18.50
N GLN A 743 -14.53 -2.18 -19.39
CA GLN A 743 -15.46 -2.10 -20.51
C GLN A 743 -15.13 -3.10 -21.63
N TYR A 744 -13.86 -3.44 -21.80
CA TYR A 744 -13.31 -4.27 -22.89
C TYR A 744 -12.85 -5.64 -22.39
N ASP A 745 -12.54 -5.78 -21.10
CA ASP A 745 -12.16 -7.04 -20.49
C ASP A 745 -13.05 -7.38 -19.27
N SER A 746 -13.68 -8.55 -19.33
CA SER A 746 -14.50 -9.11 -18.24
C SER A 746 -13.82 -10.27 -17.50
N SER A 747 -12.60 -10.63 -17.92
CA SER A 747 -11.88 -11.79 -17.36
C SER A 747 -11.30 -11.50 -15.97
N GLY A 748 -10.97 -10.25 -15.68
CA GLY A 748 -10.47 -9.82 -14.37
C GLY A 748 -11.51 -9.08 -13.52
N PRO A 749 -11.19 -8.83 -12.24
CA PRO A 749 -12.11 -8.20 -11.28
C PRO A 749 -12.18 -6.65 -11.40
N TRP A 750 -11.87 -6.10 -12.57
CA TRP A 750 -11.58 -4.65 -12.77
C TRP A 750 -12.69 -3.73 -12.30
N ARG A 751 -13.93 -4.01 -12.73
CA ARG A 751 -15.10 -3.20 -12.34
C ARG A 751 -15.37 -3.25 -10.84
N MET A 752 -15.13 -4.39 -10.20
CA MET A 752 -15.35 -4.57 -8.77
C MET A 752 -14.28 -3.80 -7.99
N LEU A 753 -13.00 -4.00 -8.31
CA LEU A 753 -11.89 -3.28 -7.67
C LEU A 753 -12.05 -1.77 -7.79
N ALA A 754 -12.40 -1.27 -8.97
CA ALA A 754 -12.59 0.15 -9.20
C ALA A 754 -13.71 0.74 -8.32
N LYS A 755 -14.87 0.07 -8.25
CA LYS A 755 -15.96 0.47 -7.34
C LYS A 755 -15.53 0.43 -5.87
N ALA A 756 -14.81 -0.61 -5.47
CA ALA A 756 -14.37 -0.77 -4.09
C ALA A 756 -13.38 0.33 -3.67
N ILE A 757 -12.42 0.67 -4.53
CA ILE A 757 -11.49 1.78 -4.33
C ILE A 757 -12.23 3.12 -4.22
N THR A 758 -13.25 3.36 -5.06
CA THR A 758 -14.09 4.55 -4.95
C THR A 758 -14.88 4.60 -3.64
N ALA A 759 -15.48 3.48 -3.22
CA ALA A 759 -16.21 3.39 -1.96
C ALA A 759 -15.32 3.70 -0.75
N THR A 760 -14.12 3.13 -0.71
CA THR A 760 -13.13 3.43 0.34
C THR A 760 -12.71 4.90 0.32
N GLY A 761 -12.55 5.49 -0.87
CA GLY A 761 -12.30 6.93 -0.99
C GLY A 761 -13.40 7.80 -0.40
N LEU A 762 -14.66 7.40 -0.51
CA LEU A 762 -15.77 8.10 0.15
C LEU A 762 -15.73 7.96 1.68
N GLN A 763 -15.38 6.78 2.20
CA GLN A 763 -15.27 6.57 3.64
C GLN A 763 -14.13 7.39 4.28
N MET A 764 -13.10 7.75 3.51
CA MET A 764 -11.95 8.55 3.98
C MET A 764 -12.20 10.06 3.99
N ILE A 765 -13.29 10.54 3.41
CA ILE A 765 -13.57 11.97 3.28
C ILE A 765 -13.67 12.66 4.65
N TRP A 766 -13.15 13.89 4.72
CA TRP A 766 -13.27 14.73 5.90
C TRP A 766 -14.75 14.90 6.33
N PRO A 767 -15.09 14.62 7.60
CA PRO A 767 -16.46 14.64 8.08
C PRO A 767 -17.03 16.06 8.13
N GLN A 768 -18.37 16.17 8.20
CA GLN A 768 -19.07 17.46 8.27
C GLN A 768 -18.79 18.27 9.55
N SER A 769 -18.24 17.63 10.59
CA SER A 769 -17.77 18.30 11.81
C SER A 769 -16.58 19.22 11.53
N ASP A 770 -15.76 18.91 10.52
CA ASP A 770 -14.67 19.76 10.06
C ASP A 770 -15.18 20.74 8.99
N ARG A 771 -15.63 21.93 9.41
CA ARG A 771 -16.25 22.89 8.48
C ARG A 771 -15.34 23.35 7.35
N GLU A 772 -14.03 23.44 7.61
CA GLU A 772 -13.06 23.92 6.64
C GLU A 772 -12.78 22.87 5.56
N ARG A 773 -12.76 21.58 5.93
CA ARG A 773 -12.35 20.48 5.05
C ARG A 773 -13.46 19.50 4.69
N GLN A 774 -14.67 19.64 5.24
CA GLN A 774 -15.81 18.74 5.00
C GLN A 774 -15.98 18.41 3.51
N GLY A 775 -16.21 17.14 3.18
CA GLY A 775 -16.45 16.73 1.80
C GLY A 775 -15.20 16.64 0.91
N LEU A 776 -14.02 16.96 1.44
CA LEU A 776 -12.74 16.85 0.75
C LEU A 776 -12.08 15.48 1.01
N LEU A 777 -11.34 14.99 0.02
CA LEU A 777 -10.56 13.75 0.12
C LEU A 777 -9.22 14.05 0.82
N PRO A 778 -8.77 13.32 1.85
CA PRO A 778 -7.45 13.54 2.41
C PRO A 778 -6.35 13.08 1.45
N ASP A 779 -5.15 13.65 1.61
CA ASP A 779 -3.95 13.18 0.93
C ASP A 779 -3.54 11.80 1.47
N PHE A 780 -3.63 11.60 2.79
CA PHE A 780 -3.40 10.29 3.40
C PHE A 780 -4.29 9.98 4.60
N PHE A 781 -4.38 8.70 4.98
CA PHE A 781 -5.28 8.23 6.04
C PHE A 781 -4.57 7.34 7.06
N HIS A 782 -4.77 7.59 8.36
CA HIS A 782 -4.20 6.78 9.44
C HIS A 782 -5.09 5.57 9.74
N LEU A 783 -4.73 4.38 9.25
CA LEU A 783 -5.54 3.17 9.37
C LEU A 783 -5.84 2.72 10.82
N ARG A 784 -4.93 2.92 11.76
CA ARG A 784 -5.18 2.55 13.17
C ARG A 784 -6.09 3.53 13.88
N ALA A 785 -5.84 4.82 13.66
CA ALA A 785 -6.60 5.90 14.28
C ALA A 785 -7.96 6.13 13.60
N GLN A 786 -8.11 5.70 12.35
CA GLN A 786 -9.27 5.97 11.49
C GLN A 786 -9.47 7.48 11.24
N ILE A 787 -8.39 8.20 10.93
CA ILE A 787 -8.39 9.66 10.79
C ILE A 787 -7.77 10.09 9.45
N SER A 788 -8.43 11.02 8.78
CA SER A 788 -8.01 11.73 7.57
C SER A 788 -6.91 12.75 7.88
N ASP A 789 -5.91 12.92 7.01
CA ASP A 789 -4.79 13.85 7.24
C ASP A 789 -4.14 14.33 5.92
N GLY A 790 -3.23 15.30 6.03
CA GLY A 790 -2.55 15.94 4.91
C GLY A 790 -3.41 16.95 4.14
N PRO A 791 -2.95 17.41 2.96
CA PRO A 791 -3.70 18.29 2.08
C PRO A 791 -5.13 17.76 1.81
N ALA A 792 -6.15 18.59 2.03
CA ALA A 792 -7.53 18.19 1.77
C ALA A 792 -7.89 18.46 0.29
N ILE A 793 -7.81 17.41 -0.53
CA ILE A 793 -7.96 17.41 -1.98
C ILE A 793 -9.44 17.62 -2.38
N ASN A 794 -9.64 18.34 -3.48
CA ASN A 794 -10.95 18.62 -4.05
C ASN A 794 -11.85 17.36 -4.22
N PRO A 795 -13.19 17.50 -4.12
CA PRO A 795 -14.12 16.37 -4.18
C PRO A 795 -14.14 15.67 -5.55
N GLY A 796 -13.74 16.35 -6.63
CA GLY A 796 -13.80 15.83 -8.01
C GLY A 796 -13.02 14.54 -8.20
N THR A 797 -11.92 14.36 -7.46
CA THR A 797 -11.08 13.17 -7.55
C THR A 797 -11.82 11.89 -7.17
N VAL A 798 -12.63 11.91 -6.10
CA VAL A 798 -13.45 10.76 -5.68
C VAL A 798 -14.79 10.72 -6.42
N GLN A 799 -15.35 11.89 -6.74
CA GLN A 799 -16.62 12.00 -7.45
C GLN A 799 -16.57 11.42 -8.87
N ALA A 800 -15.39 11.38 -9.50
CA ALA A 800 -15.18 10.91 -10.88
C ALA A 800 -15.84 9.56 -11.22
N HIS A 801 -15.92 8.64 -10.25
CA HIS A 801 -16.55 7.33 -10.40
C HIS A 801 -17.64 7.02 -9.36
N LEU A 802 -18.15 8.07 -8.70
CA LEU A 802 -19.33 7.97 -7.84
C LEU A 802 -20.56 7.42 -8.60
N PRO A 803 -20.84 7.82 -9.86
CA PRO A 803 -21.98 7.28 -10.60
C PRO A 803 -21.90 5.76 -10.76
N GLU A 804 -20.73 5.21 -11.10
CA GLU A 804 -20.54 3.78 -11.31
C GLU A 804 -20.67 2.98 -10.02
N LEU A 805 -20.21 3.53 -8.89
CA LEU A 805 -20.38 2.93 -7.57
C LEU A 805 -21.87 2.71 -7.26
N PHE A 806 -22.69 3.73 -7.46
CA PHE A 806 -24.12 3.72 -7.13
C PHE A 806 -25.07 3.37 -8.29
N ALA A 807 -24.53 2.91 -9.43
CA ALA A 807 -25.28 2.59 -10.63
C ALA A 807 -26.15 3.77 -11.15
N ARG A 808 -25.58 4.97 -11.16
CA ARG A 808 -26.19 6.23 -11.63
C ARG A 808 -25.54 6.75 -12.92
N GLY A 809 -25.18 5.84 -13.83
CA GLY A 809 -24.53 6.18 -15.10
C GLY A 809 -23.02 6.35 -14.98
N ARG A 810 -22.47 7.29 -15.76
CA ARG A 810 -21.03 7.62 -15.87
C ARG A 810 -20.87 9.11 -16.16
N LEU A 811 -19.69 9.67 -15.89
CA LEU A 811 -19.37 11.06 -16.27
C LEU A 811 -18.73 11.19 -17.66
N TYR A 812 -18.20 10.10 -18.20
CA TYR A 812 -17.56 10.07 -19.50
C TYR A 812 -17.46 8.64 -20.03
N ASP A 813 -17.65 8.48 -21.33
CA ASP A 813 -17.42 7.22 -22.03
C ASP A 813 -16.85 7.44 -23.43
N VAL A 814 -16.11 6.45 -23.94
CA VAL A 814 -15.58 6.43 -25.30
C VAL A 814 -15.75 5.05 -25.94
N ARG A 815 -16.29 5.01 -27.16
CA ARG A 815 -16.51 3.78 -27.94
C ARG A 815 -15.96 3.91 -29.35
N ARG A 816 -15.40 2.82 -29.88
CA ARG A 816 -15.01 2.72 -31.28
C ARG A 816 -16.17 2.18 -32.13
N VAL A 817 -16.25 2.65 -33.37
CA VAL A 817 -17.02 2.05 -34.46
C VAL A 817 -16.04 1.39 -35.43
N ASP A 818 -15.96 0.07 -35.41
CA ASP A 818 -14.81 -0.67 -35.95
C ASP A 818 -14.60 -0.53 -37.47
N ARG A 819 -15.65 -0.62 -38.30
CA ARG A 819 -15.52 -0.58 -39.78
C ARG A 819 -15.27 0.83 -40.32
N ARG A 820 -15.49 1.85 -39.49
CA ARG A 820 -15.45 3.26 -39.88
C ARG A 820 -14.31 4.04 -39.23
N ASP A 821 -13.60 3.42 -38.28
CA ASP A 821 -12.57 4.06 -37.45
C ASP A 821 -13.07 5.34 -36.77
N TRP A 822 -14.35 5.34 -36.35
CA TRP A 822 -14.92 6.46 -35.60
C TRP A 822 -14.77 6.26 -34.09
N PHE A 823 -14.63 7.36 -33.36
CA PHE A 823 -14.63 7.37 -31.90
C PHE A 823 -15.77 8.24 -31.41
N ILE A 824 -16.70 7.63 -30.66
CA ILE A 824 -17.86 8.29 -30.07
C ILE A 824 -17.50 8.62 -28.61
N HIS A 825 -17.58 9.89 -28.26
CA HIS A 825 -17.36 10.42 -26.92
C HIS A 825 -18.64 11.04 -26.38
N ALA A 826 -19.00 10.68 -25.15
CA ALA A 826 -20.18 11.21 -24.47
C ALA A 826 -19.86 11.53 -23.00
N PRO A 827 -20.50 12.54 -22.40
CA PRO A 827 -20.41 12.79 -20.96
C PRO A 827 -21.34 11.86 -20.15
N CYS A 828 -21.63 10.68 -20.67
CA CYS A 828 -22.53 9.69 -20.07
C CYS A 828 -22.21 8.31 -20.65
N ALA A 829 -22.88 7.25 -20.20
CA ALA A 829 -22.66 5.93 -20.77
C ALA A 829 -23.11 5.88 -22.24
N ILE A 830 -22.34 5.16 -23.05
CA ILE A 830 -22.69 4.84 -24.44
C ILE A 830 -23.04 3.36 -24.49
N ASP A 831 -24.28 3.04 -24.85
CA ASP A 831 -24.68 1.68 -25.18
C ASP A 831 -24.19 1.31 -26.59
N GLY A 832 -23.66 0.10 -26.72
CA GLY A 832 -22.69 -0.29 -27.76
C GLY A 832 -23.08 0.17 -29.17
N PRO A 833 -22.17 0.81 -29.92
CA PRO A 833 -22.46 1.20 -31.29
C PRO A 833 -22.61 -0.01 -32.20
N GLU A 834 -23.75 -0.07 -32.87
CA GLU A 834 -24.03 -1.02 -33.94
C GLU A 834 -23.56 -0.45 -35.27
N ASP A 835 -22.54 -1.09 -35.83
CA ASP A 835 -21.92 -0.69 -37.08
C ASP A 835 -22.52 -1.46 -38.27
N ARG A 836 -23.46 -0.82 -38.97
CA ARG A 836 -24.25 -1.42 -40.05
C ARG A 836 -23.84 -0.88 -41.43
N ASP A 837 -24.29 -1.54 -42.49
CA ASP A 837 -24.00 -1.08 -43.85
C ASP A 837 -24.69 0.25 -44.17
N ASP A 838 -25.88 0.50 -43.59
CA ASP A 838 -26.69 1.72 -43.79
C ASP A 838 -26.34 2.87 -42.84
N GLY A 839 -25.50 2.63 -41.83
CA GLY A 839 -25.08 3.65 -40.87
C GLY A 839 -24.63 3.09 -39.53
N VAL A 840 -24.52 3.98 -38.53
CA VAL A 840 -24.18 3.65 -37.13
C VAL A 840 -25.37 3.96 -36.24
N ARG A 841 -25.71 3.05 -35.32
CA ARG A 841 -26.71 3.30 -34.27
C ARG A 841 -26.10 3.10 -32.89
N PHE A 842 -26.43 3.97 -31.94
CA PHE A 842 -26.05 3.82 -30.54
C PHE A 842 -27.03 4.59 -29.64
N ALA A 843 -27.03 4.29 -28.34
CA ALA A 843 -27.81 5.03 -27.37
C ALA A 843 -26.90 5.66 -26.30
N VAL A 844 -27.35 6.77 -25.72
CA VAL A 844 -26.67 7.48 -24.64
C VAL A 844 -27.64 7.80 -23.50
N ASP A 845 -27.16 7.71 -22.26
CA ASP A 845 -27.98 7.97 -21.06
C ASP A 845 -28.34 9.46 -20.88
N GLY A 846 -27.57 10.36 -21.51
CA GLY A 846 -27.73 11.81 -21.40
C GLY A 846 -27.17 12.40 -20.10
N TRP A 847 -27.40 13.70 -19.90
CA TRP A 847 -26.89 14.47 -18.76
C TRP A 847 -28.04 15.09 -17.94
N GLY A 848 -28.93 14.21 -17.46
CA GLY A 848 -30.20 14.63 -16.86
C GLY A 848 -31.08 15.34 -17.90
N ASP A 849 -31.71 16.44 -17.50
CA ASP A 849 -32.56 17.28 -18.34
C ASP A 849 -31.79 18.35 -19.15
N ALA A 850 -30.46 18.41 -19.00
CA ALA A 850 -29.66 19.47 -19.60
C ALA A 850 -29.07 19.10 -20.97
N GLY A 851 -28.73 20.15 -21.71
CA GLY A 851 -28.02 20.02 -22.97
C GLY A 851 -26.62 19.46 -22.76
N PHE A 852 -26.23 18.53 -23.62
CA PHE A 852 -24.87 17.99 -23.69
C PHE A 852 -24.49 17.76 -25.15
N THR A 853 -23.20 17.68 -25.41
CA THR A 853 -22.63 17.49 -26.74
C THR A 853 -21.95 16.13 -26.83
N LEU A 854 -22.29 15.40 -27.88
CA LEU A 854 -21.57 14.21 -28.31
C LEU A 854 -20.51 14.61 -29.33
N LEU A 855 -19.35 13.99 -29.25
CA LEU A 855 -18.28 14.13 -30.23
C LEU A 855 -18.09 12.80 -30.95
N ILE A 856 -18.19 12.81 -32.28
CA ILE A 856 -17.83 11.70 -33.13
C ILE A 856 -16.63 12.13 -33.98
N SER A 857 -15.50 11.50 -33.75
CA SER A 857 -14.23 11.81 -34.42
C SER A 857 -13.95 10.80 -35.53
N GLY A 858 -13.34 11.25 -36.64
CA GLY A 858 -12.99 10.40 -37.78
C GLY A 858 -14.00 10.40 -38.93
N VAL A 859 -14.98 11.30 -38.88
CA VAL A 859 -16.09 11.37 -39.83
C VAL A 859 -15.63 12.01 -41.15
N SER A 860 -15.48 11.20 -42.20
CA SER A 860 -14.92 11.63 -43.50
C SER A 860 -15.89 12.40 -44.40
N SER A 861 -17.19 12.22 -44.19
CA SER A 861 -18.27 12.88 -44.92
C SER A 861 -19.42 13.16 -43.96
N GLU A 862 -20.16 14.25 -44.19
CA GLU A 862 -21.28 14.64 -43.33
C GLU A 862 -22.39 13.58 -43.36
N PRO A 863 -22.67 12.89 -42.23
CA PRO A 863 -23.69 11.87 -42.18
C PRO A 863 -25.07 12.50 -41.93
N SER A 864 -26.13 11.81 -42.37
CA SER A 864 -27.48 12.17 -41.91
C SER A 864 -27.63 11.82 -40.42
N VAL A 865 -28.15 12.74 -39.61
CA VAL A 865 -28.31 12.53 -38.16
C VAL A 865 -29.79 12.47 -37.79
N THR A 866 -30.18 11.43 -37.07
CA THR A 866 -31.48 11.36 -36.40
C THR A 866 -31.28 11.09 -34.93
N VAL A 867 -31.92 11.89 -34.08
CA VAL A 867 -31.93 11.73 -32.62
C VAL A 867 -33.36 11.48 -32.16
N ARG A 868 -33.55 10.45 -31.34
CA ARG A 868 -34.85 10.09 -30.76
C ARG A 868 -34.75 9.92 -29.26
N ASP A 869 -35.82 10.21 -28.53
CA ASP A 869 -35.91 9.91 -27.11
C ASP A 869 -36.16 8.41 -26.87
N SER A 870 -36.25 8.01 -25.60
CA SER A 870 -36.56 6.63 -25.20
C SER A 870 -37.93 6.13 -25.67
N ASP A 871 -38.86 7.04 -26.00
CA ASP A 871 -40.20 6.74 -26.50
C ASP A 871 -40.26 6.70 -28.04
N GLY A 872 -39.12 6.97 -28.70
CA GLY A 872 -38.99 6.96 -30.16
C GLY A 872 -39.44 8.26 -30.84
N ASN A 873 -39.77 9.31 -30.09
CA ASN A 873 -40.11 10.61 -30.65
C ASN A 873 -38.84 11.33 -31.13
N ALA A 874 -38.98 12.18 -32.15
CA ALA A 874 -37.85 12.98 -32.62
C ALA A 874 -37.48 14.04 -31.58
N VAL A 875 -36.19 14.14 -31.26
CA VAL A 875 -35.63 15.15 -30.34
C VAL A 875 -34.93 16.22 -31.16
N GLU A 876 -35.12 17.48 -30.77
CA GLU A 876 -34.37 18.58 -31.38
C GLU A 876 -32.89 18.43 -31.04
N ALA A 877 -32.04 18.36 -32.08
CA ALA A 877 -30.61 18.24 -31.92
C ALA A 877 -29.89 19.23 -32.85
N GLN A 878 -28.85 19.89 -32.34
CA GLN A 878 -28.00 20.75 -33.14
C GLN A 878 -26.80 19.94 -33.61
N THR A 879 -26.65 19.81 -34.92
CA THR A 879 -25.57 19.06 -35.55
C THR A 879 -24.60 20.02 -36.21
N ARG A 880 -23.31 19.80 -36.00
CA ARG A 880 -22.26 20.55 -36.69
C ARG A 880 -21.19 19.59 -37.17
N TYR A 881 -20.95 19.59 -38.47
CA TYR A 881 -19.88 18.84 -39.10
C TYR A 881 -18.72 19.76 -39.45
N ASN A 882 -17.52 19.40 -39.01
CA ASN A 882 -16.28 20.08 -39.36
C ASN A 882 -15.44 19.18 -40.26
N ALA A 883 -15.48 19.44 -41.58
CA ALA A 883 -14.77 18.65 -42.58
C ALA A 883 -13.23 18.73 -42.46
N GLU A 884 -12.69 19.86 -41.99
CA GLU A 884 -11.24 20.03 -41.79
C GLU A 884 -10.73 19.12 -40.67
N LEU A 885 -11.45 19.08 -39.55
CA LEU A 885 -11.09 18.27 -38.39
C LEU A 885 -11.67 16.86 -38.42
N ARG A 886 -12.56 16.56 -39.38
CA ARG A 886 -13.33 15.31 -39.45
C ARG A 886 -14.10 14.99 -38.16
N LEU A 887 -14.73 16.03 -37.59
CA LEU A 887 -15.51 15.92 -36.37
C LEU A 887 -16.98 16.17 -36.66
N LEU A 888 -17.84 15.37 -36.07
CA LEU A 888 -19.27 15.64 -35.95
C LEU A 888 -19.59 15.89 -34.48
N THR A 889 -20.21 17.02 -34.18
CA THR A 889 -20.79 17.29 -32.85
C THR A 889 -22.30 17.27 -32.92
N ILE A 890 -22.92 16.61 -31.95
CA ILE A 890 -24.39 16.53 -31.81
C ILE A 890 -24.75 17.03 -30.42
N THR A 891 -25.38 18.19 -30.34
CA THR A 891 -25.89 18.74 -29.07
C THR A 891 -27.36 18.36 -28.91
N THR A 892 -27.70 17.68 -27.82
CA THR A 892 -29.05 17.20 -27.52
C THR A 892 -29.31 17.17 -26.01
N THR A 893 -30.48 16.73 -25.58
CA THR A 893 -30.91 16.66 -24.16
C THR A 893 -31.48 15.28 -23.84
N GLY A 894 -31.35 14.87 -22.57
CA GLY A 894 -31.91 13.61 -22.08
C GLY A 894 -31.31 12.33 -22.72
N PRO A 895 -31.79 11.15 -22.28
CA PRO A 895 -31.45 9.89 -22.92
C PRO A 895 -31.85 9.89 -24.40
N SER A 896 -30.95 9.45 -25.27
CA SER A 896 -31.12 9.58 -26.72
C SER A 896 -30.65 8.36 -27.51
N ASP A 897 -31.46 7.95 -28.46
CA ASP A 897 -31.22 6.95 -29.50
C ASP A 897 -30.72 7.67 -30.77
N ILE A 898 -29.49 7.39 -31.20
CA ILE A 898 -28.82 8.13 -32.28
C ILE A 898 -28.61 7.24 -33.49
N ARG A 899 -28.92 7.78 -34.67
CA ARG A 899 -28.66 7.14 -35.96
C ARG A 899 -27.89 8.08 -36.87
N LEU A 900 -26.76 7.59 -37.36
CA LEU A 900 -25.89 8.26 -38.31
C LEU A 900 -25.94 7.50 -39.63
N GLY A 901 -26.67 8.01 -40.62
CA GLY A 901 -26.73 7.43 -41.97
C GLY A 901 -25.54 7.87 -42.83
N ASN A 902 -25.18 7.03 -43.81
CA ASN A 902 -24.04 7.27 -44.72
C ASN A 902 -24.11 8.57 -45.52
#